data_AF-A0A7K3BFF4-F1
#
_entry.id   AF-A0A7K3BFF4-F1
#
_cell.length_a   1.000
_cell.length_b   1.000
_cell.length_c   1.000
_cell.angle_alpha   90.00
_cell.angle_beta   90.00
_cell.angle_gamma   90.00
#
_symmetry.space_group_name_H-M   'P 1'
#
loop_
_entity.id
_entity.type
_entity.pdbx_description
1 polymer ?
#
loop_
_entity_poly.entity_id
_entity_poly.type
_entity_poly.pdbx_seq_one_letter_code
_entity_poly.pdbx_strand_id
1 'polypeptide(L)'
;MAAATQQAAVAVPETKPRVDTFASSFESDDPAVDWRNTVDTAADGSKRASGVDGGYSTGIPGNLNDHVTDIRANGEYADSGEVKENLVDAEPGTKWLVFQPTGWVEFDLDGPAKVVNYALTSANDAAERDPRDWTLQGSTDGKDWKTLDTRSGESFPERFQTKSYDLAEPAEYQRFRIDITRNNGASGITQLADLQLSTGSSGDPVPQDMLTLVDRGPSGSPTAKSGAGFTGTRALRYAGRHTGDGPAYSYNKVFDVDVPVRRDTALSYRIYPSMADGDRDYDATNVSVDLVFTDGTYLSRLGATDQHGFALTPQGQGAAKILYVNQWNDVSSRIGSVAAGKTVDRILVAYDSPKGPAKFRGWLDDVALKPLPPQKPKAHKSDYALTTRGTNSSGSFSRGNNFPATAVPHGFNFWTPVTNAGTLNWLYDYAKANNSDNLPTIQAFSASHEPSPWMGDRQTFQVMPSAASGTPDTARGARALPFRHENETARPYYYGVKFENGLKTEMAPTDHAAVLRFTYPGADASVLFDNVTEQAGLTLDKETGTFTGYSDVKSGLSTGATRLFLYGEFDAPVTEGTSSGVKGYLRFDAGEDRTVSLRLATSLISIDQAKDNLRQEIPDGTSFETVKSRAQKQWDKLLGRVEVEGATPDQLTTLYSSLYRLYLYPNSGFEKVGSKFQYASPFSAMPGPDTPTHTGAKIVDGKVYVNNGFWDTYRTTWPAYSFLTPSQAGEMVDGFVQQYKDGGWTSRWSSPGYADLMTGTSSDVAFADAYVKGVDFDAEAAYDAAVKNATVVPPQSGVGRKGMATSPFLGYTSTDTHEGLSWALEGYLNDYGIAQMGKTLYAKTGKKRYKEESEYFLNRAQDYVNLFDSKAGFFQGRDAQGNWRVDSAKYDPRVWGYDYTETNGWGYAFTAPQDSRGLANLYGGRDGLAKKLDEYFATPETASPEFVGSYGGVIHEMTEARDVRMGMYGHSNQVAHHVTYMYDAAGRPWETQKNVREVLSRLYTGSDIGQGYHGDEDNGEQSAWFLFSSLGFYPLVMGSGEYAVGSPLFTKATVHLENGKDLVVKAPKNSTRNVYVQGLKVNGRSWKSTSLPHSLLAKGGVLEFDMGPKPSSWGTGKNAAPVSITQDDKAPAPRADVVKGDGALFDNTSATDAAVTTVDLPVEGRTKAVQYTLTSSADRAKAPTGWTLQGSSDGTHWTTLDKRSGESFTWDRQTRAFSVAAPGGYTRYRLVLDAESTLAEVELLG
;
A
#
# COMPACT_ATOMS: atom_id res chain seq x y z
N MET A 1 33.74 -66.69 44.80
CA MET A 1 33.40 -67.12 43.43
C MET A 1 32.41 -66.13 42.85
N ALA A 2 32.59 -65.83 41.56
CA ALA A 2 31.97 -64.81 40.73
C ALA A 2 30.46 -64.56 40.90
N ALA A 3 30.07 -63.28 40.90
CA ALA A 3 28.76 -62.83 40.42
C ALA A 3 29.01 -61.77 39.35
N ALA A 4 28.58 -62.07 38.13
CA ALA A 4 28.86 -61.33 36.91
C ALA A 4 28.04 -60.03 36.83
N THR A 5 28.71 -58.94 36.45
CA THR A 5 28.10 -57.69 36.00
C THR A 5 27.58 -57.85 34.57
N GLN A 6 26.26 -57.86 34.39
CA GLN A 6 25.64 -57.66 33.07
C GLN A 6 25.75 -56.18 32.70
N GLN A 7 26.65 -55.88 31.77
CA GLN A 7 26.62 -54.63 31.01
C GLN A 7 25.34 -54.62 30.16
N ALA A 8 24.45 -53.66 30.42
CA ALA A 8 23.38 -53.33 29.50
C ALA A 8 24.00 -52.86 28.19
N ALA A 9 23.70 -53.57 27.10
CA ALA A 9 24.08 -53.15 25.76
C ALA A 9 23.40 -51.82 25.46
N VAL A 10 24.20 -50.81 25.13
CA VAL A 10 23.73 -49.55 24.56
C VAL A 10 23.05 -49.89 23.24
N ALA A 11 21.76 -49.61 23.14
CA ALA A 11 21.03 -49.72 21.87
C ALA A 11 21.75 -48.84 20.84
N VAL A 12 22.19 -49.45 19.74
CA VAL A 12 22.69 -48.72 18.57
C VAL A 12 21.54 -47.80 18.11
N PRO A 13 21.75 -46.49 17.93
CA PRO A 13 20.71 -45.63 17.40
C PRO A 13 20.22 -46.20 16.06
N GLU A 14 18.92 -46.43 15.95
CA GLU A 14 18.32 -46.85 14.67
C GLU A 14 18.63 -45.78 13.63
N THR A 15 19.46 -46.13 12.65
CA THR A 15 19.70 -45.28 11.48
C THR A 15 18.37 -45.05 10.77
N LYS A 16 17.93 -43.79 10.71
CA LYS A 16 16.73 -43.38 9.95
C LYS A 16 16.84 -43.92 8.52
N PRO A 17 15.73 -44.39 7.93
CA PRO A 17 15.75 -44.86 6.55
C PRO A 17 16.14 -43.71 5.62
N ARG A 18 17.08 -43.98 4.71
CA ARG A 18 17.48 -43.03 3.67
C ARG A 18 16.30 -42.69 2.77
N VAL A 19 15.98 -41.42 2.65
CA VAL A 19 14.88 -40.90 1.82
C VAL A 19 15.39 -39.85 0.85
N ASP A 20 14.75 -39.77 -0.32
CA ASP A 20 15.15 -38.81 -1.37
C ASP A 20 14.70 -37.37 -1.07
N THR A 21 13.67 -37.21 -0.23
CA THR A 21 13.08 -35.93 0.15
C THR A 21 12.64 -35.95 1.61
N PHE A 22 12.55 -34.78 2.22
CA PHE A 22 11.96 -34.57 3.54
C PHE A 22 10.98 -33.40 3.50
N ALA A 23 9.88 -33.48 4.24
CA ALA A 23 8.95 -32.38 4.47
C ALA A 23 8.26 -32.55 5.83
N SER A 24 7.97 -31.45 6.52
CA SER A 24 7.12 -31.41 7.71
C SER A 24 6.54 -30.01 7.91
N SER A 25 5.23 -29.93 8.12
CA SER A 25 4.46 -28.79 8.65
C SER A 25 4.07 -29.02 10.13
N PHE A 26 4.74 -29.98 10.79
CA PHE A 26 4.53 -30.34 12.20
C PHE A 26 3.12 -30.86 12.52
N GLU A 27 2.39 -31.31 11.50
CA GLU A 27 1.09 -31.94 11.67
C GLU A 27 1.23 -33.36 12.25
N SER A 28 0.12 -33.91 12.76
CA SER A 28 0.14 -35.22 13.42
C SER A 28 0.47 -36.39 12.48
N ASP A 29 0.27 -36.22 11.18
CA ASP A 29 0.56 -37.17 10.11
C ASP A 29 1.93 -36.96 9.45
N ASP A 30 2.63 -35.89 9.80
CA ASP A 30 4.01 -35.63 9.40
C ASP A 30 5.03 -36.44 10.24
N PRO A 31 6.31 -36.49 9.82
CA PRO A 31 7.37 -36.97 10.70
C PRO A 31 7.38 -36.20 12.03
N ALA A 32 7.27 -36.93 13.15
CA ALA A 32 7.36 -36.34 14.48
C ALA A 32 8.75 -35.75 14.74
N VAL A 33 8.81 -34.65 15.51
CA VAL A 33 10.08 -34.06 15.94
C VAL A 33 10.88 -35.07 16.79
N ASP A 34 12.15 -35.26 16.47
CA ASP A 34 13.03 -36.18 17.20
C ASP A 34 13.58 -35.53 18.48
N TRP A 35 13.69 -34.20 18.48
CA TRP A 35 14.32 -33.44 19.55
C TRP A 35 13.45 -32.25 19.98
N ARG A 36 13.37 -32.04 21.30
CA ARG A 36 12.71 -30.89 21.94
C ARG A 36 13.69 -30.21 22.88
N ASN A 37 13.75 -28.88 22.87
CA ASN A 37 14.62 -28.10 23.76
C ASN A 37 16.08 -28.62 23.82
N THR A 38 16.59 -29.14 22.69
CA THR A 38 17.89 -29.85 22.68
C THR A 38 18.86 -29.18 21.72
N VAL A 39 19.97 -28.68 22.26
CA VAL A 39 21.06 -28.06 21.49
C VAL A 39 21.90 -29.10 20.74
N ASP A 40 22.40 -28.71 19.57
CA ASP A 40 23.36 -29.47 18.79
C ASP A 40 24.73 -29.57 19.47
N THR A 41 25.44 -30.66 19.21
CA THR A 41 26.80 -30.89 19.71
C THR A 41 27.78 -30.80 18.56
N ALA A 42 28.82 -29.97 18.71
CA ALA A 42 29.90 -29.86 17.73
C ALA A 42 30.75 -31.14 17.71
N ALA A 43 31.58 -31.30 16.68
CA ALA A 43 32.44 -32.47 16.50
C ALA A 43 33.44 -32.71 17.66
N ASP A 44 33.74 -31.68 18.45
CA ASP A 44 34.61 -31.75 19.64
C ASP A 44 33.85 -32.08 20.94
N GLY A 45 32.54 -32.32 20.86
CA GLY A 45 31.68 -32.62 22.01
C GLY A 45 31.14 -31.39 22.74
N SER A 46 31.47 -30.17 22.31
CA SER A 46 30.95 -28.94 22.92
C SER A 46 29.51 -28.65 22.47
N LYS A 47 28.72 -28.03 23.37
CA LYS A 47 27.38 -27.55 23.03
C LYS A 47 27.47 -26.37 22.06
N ARG A 48 26.61 -26.34 21.04
CA ARG A 48 26.41 -25.18 20.15
C ARG A 48 25.40 -24.18 20.72
N ALA A 49 25.62 -23.77 21.97
CA ALA A 49 24.90 -22.66 22.59
C ALA A 49 25.83 -21.86 23.51
N SER A 50 25.63 -20.55 23.57
CA SER A 50 26.35 -19.62 24.46
C SER A 50 25.51 -18.38 24.68
N GLY A 51 25.35 -17.94 25.94
CA GLY A 51 24.66 -16.70 26.28
C GLY A 51 23.14 -16.71 26.08
N VAL A 52 22.55 -17.87 25.73
CA VAL A 52 21.11 -18.06 25.54
C VAL A 52 20.57 -19.04 26.57
N ASP A 53 19.40 -18.72 27.14
CA ASP A 53 18.56 -19.69 27.86
C ASP A 53 17.15 -19.74 27.26
N GLY A 54 16.40 -20.79 27.58
CA GLY A 54 15.02 -20.99 27.12
C GLY A 54 14.00 -20.25 27.95
N GLY A 55 14.42 -19.21 28.70
CA GLY A 55 13.62 -18.46 29.67
C GLY A 55 12.63 -17.52 29.01
N TYR A 56 11.76 -18.04 28.16
CA TYR A 56 10.64 -17.29 27.62
C TYR A 56 9.37 -17.69 28.39
N SER A 57 9.28 -17.30 29.66
CA SER A 57 8.02 -17.35 30.41
C SER A 57 7.32 -16.00 30.28
N THR A 58 6.37 -15.91 29.36
CA THR A 58 5.42 -14.80 29.31
C THR A 58 4.30 -15.13 30.30
N GLY A 59 4.47 -14.69 31.55
CA GLY A 59 3.40 -14.77 32.54
C GLY A 59 3.85 -14.97 33.98
N ILE A 60 2.86 -15.07 34.86
CA ILE A 60 3.03 -15.32 36.30
C ILE A 60 3.64 -16.71 36.54
N PRO A 61 4.42 -16.92 37.62
CA PRO A 61 5.04 -18.22 37.90
C PRO A 61 4.02 -19.35 37.88
N GLY A 62 4.28 -20.44 37.14
CA GLY A 62 3.36 -21.57 37.02
C GLY A 62 2.20 -21.37 36.04
N ASN A 63 2.30 -20.39 35.13
CA ASN A 63 1.32 -20.10 34.07
C ASN A 63 0.94 -21.36 33.26
N LEU A 64 -0.35 -21.54 33.03
CA LEU A 64 -0.96 -22.67 32.32
C LEU A 64 -1.39 -22.33 30.89
N ASN A 65 -1.08 -21.14 30.36
CA ASN A 65 -1.47 -20.78 28.99
C ASN A 65 -1.00 -21.79 27.93
N ASP A 66 0.22 -22.34 28.06
CA ASP A 66 0.75 -23.38 27.17
C ASP A 66 -0.03 -24.73 27.25
N HIS A 67 -0.87 -24.92 28.27
CA HIS A 67 -1.75 -26.07 28.44
C HIS A 67 -3.18 -25.81 27.94
N VAL A 68 -3.49 -24.60 27.47
CA VAL A 68 -4.82 -24.27 26.94
C VAL A 68 -5.02 -24.94 25.58
N THR A 69 -6.08 -25.72 25.48
CA THR A 69 -6.43 -26.54 24.31
C THR A 69 -7.65 -26.03 23.55
N ASP A 70 -8.51 -25.25 24.16
CA ASP A 70 -9.64 -24.62 23.48
C ASP A 70 -10.09 -23.38 24.25
N ILE A 71 -10.66 -22.41 23.55
CA ILE A 71 -11.18 -21.16 24.12
C ILE A 71 -12.53 -20.84 23.48
N ARG A 72 -13.51 -20.52 24.32
CA ARG A 72 -14.86 -20.17 23.90
C ARG A 72 -15.27 -18.87 24.59
N ALA A 73 -15.96 -17.98 23.89
CA ALA A 73 -16.40 -16.70 24.44
C ALA A 73 -17.83 -16.37 23.96
N ASN A 74 -18.51 -15.46 24.66
CA ASN A 74 -19.86 -15.01 24.28
C ASN A 74 -19.91 -14.14 23.00
N GLY A 75 -18.76 -13.68 22.54
CA GLY A 75 -18.58 -12.89 21.33
C GLY A 75 -17.14 -12.43 21.23
N GLU A 76 -16.78 -11.86 20.09
CA GLU A 76 -15.45 -11.28 19.83
C GLU A 76 -15.52 -10.26 18.69
N TYR A 77 -14.49 -9.43 18.50
CA TYR A 77 -14.38 -8.52 17.37
C TYR A 77 -13.31 -8.99 16.37
N ALA A 78 -13.63 -10.11 15.71
CA ALA A 78 -12.72 -10.80 14.79
C ALA A 78 -12.23 -9.93 13.62
N ASP A 79 -13.05 -9.00 13.12
CA ASP A 79 -12.69 -8.13 11.99
C ASP A 79 -11.44 -7.27 12.30
N SER A 80 -11.25 -6.87 13.56
CA SER A 80 -10.05 -6.12 14.00
C SER A 80 -8.98 -7.02 14.62
N GLY A 81 -9.14 -8.34 14.58
CA GLY A 81 -8.22 -9.28 15.22
C GLY A 81 -8.30 -9.29 16.74
N GLU A 82 -9.36 -8.72 17.34
CA GLU A 82 -9.55 -8.65 18.78
C GLU A 82 -10.33 -9.88 19.29
N VAL A 83 -9.70 -11.04 19.16
CA VAL A 83 -10.31 -12.37 19.32
C VAL A 83 -9.99 -13.01 20.67
N LYS A 84 -10.78 -14.01 21.07
CA LYS A 84 -10.64 -14.72 22.35
C LYS A 84 -9.28 -15.41 22.52
N GLU A 85 -8.62 -15.78 21.42
CA GLU A 85 -7.28 -16.39 21.42
C GLU A 85 -6.19 -15.46 21.96
N ASN A 86 -6.40 -14.14 21.87
CA ASN A 86 -5.48 -13.15 22.44
C ASN A 86 -5.40 -13.26 23.97
N LEU A 87 -6.41 -13.83 24.64
CA LEU A 87 -6.43 -13.91 26.10
C LEU A 87 -5.41 -14.86 26.72
N VAL A 88 -4.73 -15.68 25.93
CA VAL A 88 -3.75 -16.64 26.47
C VAL A 88 -2.41 -16.55 25.76
N ASP A 89 -2.20 -15.54 24.92
CA ASP A 89 -0.95 -15.38 24.19
C ASP A 89 0.18 -14.74 25.00
N ALA A 90 -0.20 -14.22 26.17
CA ALA A 90 0.65 -13.47 27.07
C ALA A 90 1.33 -12.25 26.44
N GLU A 91 0.65 -11.64 25.46
CA GLU A 91 1.00 -10.39 24.80
C GLU A 91 0.03 -9.29 25.22
N PRO A 92 0.44 -8.34 26.08
CA PRO A 92 -0.44 -7.26 26.52
C PRO A 92 -0.89 -6.35 25.37
N GLY A 93 -0.19 -6.38 24.24
CA GLY A 93 -0.48 -5.60 23.02
C GLY A 93 -1.71 -6.07 22.25
N THR A 94 -2.07 -7.34 22.37
CA THR A 94 -3.30 -7.91 21.77
C THR A 94 -4.43 -7.87 22.79
N LYS A 95 -5.68 -8.07 22.35
CA LYS A 95 -6.83 -8.14 23.28
C LYS A 95 -8.00 -8.91 22.71
N TRP A 96 -8.80 -9.48 23.59
CA TRP A 96 -10.16 -9.88 23.29
C TRP A 96 -11.10 -8.71 23.55
N LEU A 97 -12.05 -8.48 22.64
CA LEU A 97 -13.09 -7.46 22.79
C LEU A 97 -14.46 -8.03 22.42
N VAL A 98 -15.49 -7.69 23.21
CA VAL A 98 -16.88 -7.98 22.89
C VAL A 98 -17.73 -6.71 22.98
N PHE A 99 -18.66 -6.53 22.03
CA PHE A 99 -19.60 -5.39 22.01
C PHE A 99 -20.77 -5.56 23.00
N GLN A 100 -20.43 -5.82 24.27
CA GLN A 100 -21.34 -5.88 25.41
C GLN A 100 -20.61 -5.34 26.66
N PRO A 101 -21.31 -4.73 27.64
CA PRO A 101 -20.69 -4.22 28.88
C PRO A 101 -20.28 -5.33 29.87
N THR A 102 -20.54 -6.58 29.50
CA THR A 102 -20.22 -7.83 30.21
C THR A 102 -19.77 -8.88 29.21
N GLY A 103 -19.08 -9.93 29.65
CA GLY A 103 -18.71 -11.03 28.77
C GLY A 103 -18.18 -12.23 29.54
N TRP A 104 -18.19 -13.40 28.92
CA TRP A 104 -17.63 -14.61 29.51
C TRP A 104 -16.67 -15.28 28.54
N VAL A 105 -15.66 -15.94 29.12
CA VAL A 105 -14.67 -16.72 28.40
C VAL A 105 -14.42 -18.02 29.15
N GLU A 106 -14.43 -19.13 28.42
CA GLU A 106 -14.11 -20.47 28.88
C GLU A 106 -12.83 -20.96 28.22
N PHE A 107 -12.00 -21.69 28.96
CA PHE A 107 -10.80 -22.34 28.43
C PHE A 107 -10.70 -23.78 28.94
N ASP A 108 -10.34 -24.69 28.04
CA ASP A 108 -10.07 -26.10 28.34
C ASP A 108 -8.57 -26.33 28.41
N LEU A 109 -8.11 -27.08 29.41
CA LEU A 109 -6.72 -27.52 29.52
C LEU A 109 -6.52 -28.93 28.97
N ASP A 110 -5.28 -29.26 28.59
CA ASP A 110 -4.88 -30.60 28.12
C ASP A 110 -5.05 -31.71 29.19
N GLY A 111 -5.19 -31.31 30.46
CA GLY A 111 -5.62 -32.14 31.57
C GLY A 111 -6.05 -31.30 32.78
N PRO A 112 -6.60 -31.92 33.85
CA PRO A 112 -6.88 -31.22 35.10
C PRO A 112 -5.62 -30.57 35.67
N ALA A 113 -5.70 -29.30 36.05
CA ALA A 113 -4.60 -28.56 36.65
C ALA A 113 -5.03 -27.88 37.94
N LYS A 114 -4.15 -27.93 38.96
CA LYS A 114 -4.36 -27.30 40.25
C LYS A 114 -3.96 -25.82 40.21
N VAL A 115 -4.94 -24.95 40.02
CA VAL A 115 -4.77 -23.49 40.01
C VAL A 115 -4.76 -22.94 41.44
N VAL A 116 -3.82 -22.05 41.76
CA VAL A 116 -3.70 -21.38 43.06
C VAL A 116 -3.88 -19.87 42.95
N ASN A 117 -3.58 -19.29 41.79
CA ASN A 117 -3.84 -17.89 41.49
C ASN A 117 -4.05 -17.69 39.99
N TYR A 118 -4.52 -16.50 39.61
CA TYR A 118 -4.68 -16.09 38.23
C TYR A 118 -4.28 -14.62 38.06
N ALA A 119 -4.05 -14.19 36.83
CA ALA A 119 -3.80 -12.78 36.53
C ALA A 119 -4.65 -12.29 35.35
N LEU A 120 -5.01 -11.02 35.40
CA LEU A 120 -5.68 -10.30 34.31
C LEU A 120 -4.80 -9.13 33.87
N THR A 121 -4.75 -8.88 32.57
CA THR A 121 -3.99 -7.76 32.00
C THR A 121 -4.90 -6.76 31.28
N SER A 122 -4.77 -5.47 31.58
CA SER A 122 -5.48 -4.41 30.86
C SER A 122 -4.99 -4.27 29.42
N ALA A 123 -5.91 -3.98 28.50
CA ALA A 123 -5.65 -3.77 27.08
C ALA A 123 -4.87 -2.47 26.76
N ASN A 124 -4.87 -2.05 25.48
CA ASN A 124 -4.05 -0.95 24.96
C ASN A 124 -4.73 0.42 24.90
N ASP A 125 -6.03 0.50 24.55
CA ASP A 125 -6.72 1.76 24.19
C ASP A 125 -7.60 2.46 25.27
N ALA A 126 -8.55 1.78 25.93
CA ALA A 126 -9.56 2.43 26.79
C ALA A 126 -9.80 1.79 28.18
N ALA A 127 -9.50 2.52 29.26
CA ALA A 127 -9.58 2.01 30.63
C ALA A 127 -11.01 1.75 31.15
N GLU A 128 -12.02 2.42 30.59
CA GLU A 128 -13.44 2.25 30.93
C GLU A 128 -14.03 0.92 30.44
N ARG A 129 -13.34 0.23 29.51
CA ARG A 129 -13.75 -1.06 28.94
C ARG A 129 -13.18 -2.26 29.69
N ASP A 130 -12.21 -2.04 30.56
CA ASP A 130 -11.55 -3.12 31.30
C ASP A 130 -12.47 -3.73 32.37
N PRO A 131 -12.25 -4.99 32.80
CA PRO A 131 -13.10 -5.64 33.79
C PRO A 131 -13.02 -4.95 35.15
N ARG A 132 -14.16 -4.81 35.82
CA ARG A 132 -14.26 -4.22 37.17
C ARG A 132 -14.79 -5.21 38.20
N ASP A 133 -15.78 -6.01 37.80
CA ASP A 133 -16.33 -7.10 38.59
C ASP A 133 -16.36 -8.39 37.74
N TRP A 134 -15.98 -9.52 38.31
CA TRP A 134 -16.02 -10.82 37.63
C TRP A 134 -16.08 -11.98 38.61
N THR A 135 -16.42 -13.15 38.07
CA THR A 135 -16.40 -14.44 38.76
C THR A 135 -15.49 -15.40 38.00
N LEU A 136 -14.54 -16.06 38.67
CA LEU A 136 -13.78 -17.17 38.11
C LEU A 136 -14.40 -18.49 38.57
N GLN A 137 -14.58 -19.44 37.65
CA GLN A 137 -15.26 -20.71 37.89
C GLN A 137 -14.46 -21.87 37.29
N GLY A 138 -14.62 -23.08 37.84
CA GLY A 138 -14.01 -24.31 37.35
C GLY A 138 -15.04 -25.42 37.14
N SER A 139 -14.81 -26.30 36.16
CA SER A 139 -15.70 -27.42 35.82
C SER A 139 -14.91 -28.67 35.37
N THR A 140 -15.47 -29.84 35.67
CA THR A 140 -14.96 -31.15 35.20
C THR A 140 -15.63 -31.63 33.92
N ASP A 141 -16.80 -31.11 33.57
CA ASP A 141 -17.64 -31.61 32.47
C ASP A 141 -18.17 -30.51 31.53
N GLY A 142 -17.90 -29.24 31.85
CA GLY A 142 -18.37 -28.06 31.10
C GLY A 142 -19.84 -27.72 31.32
N LYS A 143 -20.54 -28.45 32.20
CA LYS A 143 -21.96 -28.23 32.51
C LYS A 143 -22.13 -27.72 33.93
N ASP A 144 -21.48 -28.37 34.89
CA ASP A 144 -21.52 -27.99 36.29
C ASP A 144 -20.31 -27.11 36.63
N TRP A 145 -20.57 -25.84 36.94
CA TRP A 145 -19.55 -24.82 37.21
C TRP A 145 -19.51 -24.44 38.69
N LYS A 146 -18.34 -24.59 39.32
CA LYS A 146 -18.09 -24.17 40.71
C LYS A 146 -17.36 -22.82 40.72
N THR A 147 -17.89 -21.84 41.45
CA THR A 147 -17.20 -20.57 41.67
C THR A 147 -15.93 -20.78 42.51
N LEU A 148 -14.81 -20.26 42.01
CA LEU A 148 -13.49 -20.32 42.61
C LEU A 148 -13.08 -18.98 43.22
N ASP A 149 -13.45 -17.88 42.57
CA ASP A 149 -13.19 -16.52 43.06
C ASP A 149 -14.28 -15.54 42.59
N THR A 150 -14.45 -14.44 43.31
CA THR A 150 -15.35 -13.34 42.95
C THR A 150 -14.68 -12.02 43.32
N ARG A 151 -14.52 -11.14 42.33
CA ARG A 151 -13.90 -9.82 42.49
C ARG A 151 -14.91 -8.73 42.18
N SER A 152 -14.79 -7.61 42.88
CA SER A 152 -15.65 -6.45 42.67
C SER A 152 -14.91 -5.15 42.99
N GLY A 153 -15.15 -4.12 42.19
CA GLY A 153 -14.56 -2.80 42.39
C GLY A 153 -13.09 -2.68 41.96
N GLU A 154 -12.60 -3.62 41.16
CA GLU A 154 -11.24 -3.60 40.64
C GLU A 154 -11.07 -2.50 39.58
N SER A 155 -9.82 -2.08 39.33
CA SER A 155 -9.50 -1.07 38.32
C SER A 155 -8.06 -1.21 37.86
N PHE A 156 -7.76 -0.82 36.62
CA PHE A 156 -6.43 -0.87 36.02
C PHE A 156 -5.96 0.55 35.70
N PRO A 157 -5.26 1.25 36.60
CA PRO A 157 -4.84 2.65 36.40
C PRO A 157 -3.83 2.86 35.26
N GLU A 158 -3.13 1.80 34.84
CA GLU A 158 -2.16 1.83 33.74
C GLU A 158 -2.62 0.89 32.62
N ARG A 159 -2.24 1.18 31.36
CA ARG A 159 -2.45 0.25 30.24
C ARG A 159 -1.37 -0.82 30.24
N PHE A 160 -1.70 -2.00 29.71
CA PHE A 160 -0.83 -3.18 29.75
C PHE A 160 -0.52 -3.67 31.18
N GLN A 161 -1.33 -3.27 32.15
CA GLN A 161 -1.11 -3.60 33.55
C GLN A 161 -1.63 -4.99 33.86
N THR A 162 -0.75 -5.89 34.23
CA THR A 162 -1.09 -7.21 34.78
C THR A 162 -1.31 -7.13 36.28
N LYS A 163 -2.45 -7.63 36.77
CA LYS A 163 -2.77 -7.81 38.19
C LYS A 163 -3.00 -9.27 38.51
N SER A 164 -2.39 -9.76 39.58
CA SER A 164 -2.53 -11.14 40.06
C SER A 164 -3.47 -11.23 41.25
N TYR A 165 -4.24 -12.32 41.30
CA TYR A 165 -5.29 -12.59 42.28
C TYR A 165 -5.15 -14.02 42.81
N ASP A 166 -4.84 -14.14 44.11
CA ASP A 166 -4.77 -15.44 44.77
C ASP A 166 -6.17 -16.03 45.00
N LEU A 167 -6.31 -17.34 44.78
CA LEU A 167 -7.50 -18.08 45.16
C LEU A 167 -7.48 -18.35 46.66
N ALA A 168 -8.67 -18.31 47.29
CA ALA A 168 -8.80 -18.61 48.72
C ALA A 168 -8.34 -20.04 49.05
N GLU A 169 -8.59 -20.98 48.13
CA GLU A 169 -8.08 -22.35 48.17
C GLU A 169 -7.70 -22.81 46.76
N PRO A 170 -6.65 -23.64 46.59
CA PRO A 170 -6.33 -24.24 45.31
C PRO A 170 -7.50 -25.03 44.71
N ALA A 171 -7.68 -24.91 43.41
CA ALA A 171 -8.78 -25.51 42.66
C ALA A 171 -8.25 -26.35 41.49
N GLU A 172 -8.65 -27.62 41.41
CA GLU A 172 -8.20 -28.53 40.35
C GLU A 172 -9.35 -28.85 39.39
N TYR A 173 -9.25 -28.32 38.17
CA TYR A 173 -10.24 -28.50 37.11
C TYR A 173 -9.53 -28.59 35.76
N GLN A 174 -10.20 -29.19 34.78
CA GLN A 174 -9.74 -29.15 33.39
C GLN A 174 -10.31 -27.95 32.64
N ARG A 175 -11.49 -27.45 33.05
CA ARG A 175 -12.17 -26.33 32.40
C ARG A 175 -12.31 -25.17 33.36
N PHE A 176 -12.07 -23.97 32.87
CA PHE A 176 -12.21 -22.74 33.64
C PHE A 176 -13.06 -21.73 32.87
N ARG A 177 -13.76 -20.86 33.59
CA ARG A 177 -14.57 -19.77 33.04
C ARG A 177 -14.35 -18.50 33.83
N ILE A 178 -14.06 -17.40 33.16
CA ILE A 178 -14.23 -16.06 33.71
C ILE A 178 -15.54 -15.47 33.20
N ASP A 179 -16.34 -14.92 34.11
CA ASP A 179 -17.58 -14.23 33.80
C ASP A 179 -17.48 -12.79 34.32
N ILE A 180 -17.26 -11.84 33.40
CA ILE A 180 -17.13 -10.41 33.67
C ILE A 180 -18.54 -9.83 33.79
N THR A 181 -18.94 -9.55 35.02
CA THR A 181 -20.29 -9.09 35.37
C THR A 181 -20.42 -7.58 35.31
N ARG A 182 -19.31 -6.84 35.30
CA ARG A 182 -19.28 -5.38 35.11
C ARG A 182 -17.92 -4.92 34.60
N ASN A 183 -17.91 -4.07 33.57
CA ASN A 183 -16.71 -3.33 33.14
C ASN A 183 -16.51 -2.01 33.92
N ASN A 184 -15.48 -1.27 33.60
CA ASN A 184 -15.09 -0.04 34.29
C ASN A 184 -15.80 1.24 33.79
N GLY A 185 -16.99 1.12 33.17
CA GLY A 185 -17.86 2.26 32.85
C GLY A 185 -18.29 2.40 31.38
N ALA A 186 -17.81 1.57 30.47
CA ALA A 186 -18.26 1.58 29.08
C ALA A 186 -19.69 1.02 28.93
N SER A 187 -20.55 1.68 28.15
CA SER A 187 -21.98 1.32 28.04
C SER A 187 -22.27 0.07 27.19
N GLY A 188 -21.33 -0.38 26.37
CA GLY A 188 -21.58 -1.44 25.41
C GLY A 188 -20.36 -2.22 24.96
N ILE A 189 -19.23 -2.15 25.66
CA ILE A 189 -17.97 -2.81 25.23
C ILE A 189 -17.21 -3.30 26.46
N THR A 190 -16.65 -4.49 26.37
CA THR A 190 -15.72 -5.06 27.36
C THR A 190 -14.49 -5.58 26.63
N GLN A 191 -13.32 -5.40 27.24
CA GLN A 191 -12.07 -5.89 26.70
C GLN A 191 -11.18 -6.47 27.79
N LEU A 192 -10.23 -7.31 27.39
CA LEU A 192 -9.19 -7.85 28.26
C LEU A 192 -8.01 -8.29 27.40
N ALA A 193 -6.79 -7.94 27.78
CA ALA A 193 -5.60 -8.32 27.02
C ALA A 193 -5.30 -9.80 27.20
N ASP A 194 -5.22 -10.25 28.47
CA ASP A 194 -4.71 -11.56 28.82
C ASP A 194 -5.33 -12.05 30.14
N LEU A 195 -5.48 -13.36 30.25
CA LEU A 195 -5.90 -14.11 31.42
C LEU A 195 -4.99 -15.32 31.61
N GLN A 196 -4.21 -15.29 32.68
CA GLN A 196 -3.25 -16.34 33.01
C GLN A 196 -3.73 -17.12 34.23
N LEU A 197 -3.98 -18.42 34.08
CA LEU A 197 -4.19 -19.32 35.22
C LEU A 197 -2.85 -19.89 35.68
N SER A 198 -2.65 -20.08 36.98
CA SER A 198 -1.36 -20.54 37.47
C SER A 198 -1.43 -21.53 38.63
N THR A 199 -0.50 -22.48 38.60
CA THR A 199 -0.22 -23.45 39.67
C THR A 199 0.60 -22.87 40.84
N GLY A 200 1.13 -21.65 40.69
CA GLY A 200 2.04 -20.99 41.63
C GLY A 200 3.37 -21.71 41.84
N SER A 201 3.66 -22.72 41.01
CA SER A 201 4.96 -23.39 41.01
C SER A 201 6.04 -22.39 40.59
N SER A 202 7.14 -22.34 41.33
CA SER A 202 8.33 -21.57 40.95
C SER A 202 9.05 -22.29 39.81
N GLY A 203 8.43 -22.29 38.62
CA GLY A 203 8.94 -22.78 37.34
C GLY A 203 9.17 -24.28 37.25
N ASP A 204 8.62 -24.91 36.22
CA ASP A 204 9.41 -25.95 35.54
C ASP A 204 10.79 -25.35 35.22
N PRO A 205 11.89 -26.12 35.31
CA PRO A 205 13.21 -25.57 35.07
C PRO A 205 13.25 -24.93 33.68
N VAL A 206 13.52 -23.62 33.64
CA VAL A 206 13.80 -22.88 32.40
C VAL A 206 14.75 -23.75 31.57
N PRO A 207 14.40 -24.11 30.32
CA PRO A 207 15.29 -24.90 29.49
C PRO A 207 16.66 -24.23 29.49
N GLN A 208 17.71 -25.01 29.76
CA GLN A 208 19.05 -24.47 29.96
C GLN A 208 19.53 -23.63 28.76
N ASP A 209 19.03 -23.99 27.58
CA ASP A 209 19.32 -23.40 26.29
C ASP A 209 17.99 -23.06 25.58
N MET A 210 18.01 -22.59 24.32
CA MET A 210 16.80 -22.18 23.58
C MET A 210 15.65 -23.22 23.65
N LEU A 211 14.41 -22.75 23.79
CA LEU A 211 13.21 -23.57 23.74
C LEU A 211 12.86 -23.90 22.28
N THR A 212 12.54 -25.16 22.00
CA THR A 212 11.99 -25.64 20.73
C THR A 212 10.94 -26.74 20.95
N LEU A 213 9.69 -26.48 20.58
CA LEU A 213 8.58 -27.43 20.71
C LEU A 213 7.49 -27.19 19.65
N VAL A 214 6.70 -28.24 19.35
CA VAL A 214 5.55 -28.12 18.43
C VAL A 214 4.41 -27.41 19.15
N ASP A 215 3.88 -26.39 18.51
CA ASP A 215 2.87 -25.46 18.98
C ASP A 215 1.74 -25.36 17.93
N ARG A 216 0.67 -24.62 18.23
CA ARG A 216 -0.40 -24.30 17.28
C ARG A 216 0.01 -23.20 16.28
N GLY A 217 1.00 -22.38 16.62
CA GLY A 217 1.46 -21.26 15.79
C GLY A 217 1.33 -19.92 16.52
N PRO A 218 1.66 -18.79 15.85
CA PRO A 218 1.52 -17.46 16.44
C PRO A 218 0.07 -17.17 16.83
N SER A 219 -0.12 -16.65 18.05
CA SER A 219 -1.44 -16.29 18.58
C SER A 219 -2.13 -15.15 17.82
N GLY A 220 -1.34 -14.24 17.26
CA GLY A 220 -1.82 -13.08 16.52
C GLY A 220 -0.91 -12.78 15.35
N SER A 221 -1.50 -12.42 14.22
CA SER A 221 -0.84 -11.93 13.01
C SER A 221 -1.76 -10.92 12.32
N PRO A 222 -1.24 -9.78 11.82
CA PRO A 222 -2.06 -8.83 11.09
C PRO A 222 -2.54 -9.38 9.74
N THR A 223 -1.89 -10.41 9.18
CA THR A 223 -2.12 -10.86 7.80
C THR A 223 -2.37 -12.37 7.66
N ALA A 224 -2.22 -13.15 8.73
CA ALA A 224 -2.42 -14.61 8.72
C ALA A 224 -3.35 -15.08 9.84
N LYS A 225 -3.86 -16.32 9.72
CA LYS A 225 -4.73 -16.93 10.72
C LYS A 225 -3.99 -17.06 12.07
N SER A 226 -4.66 -16.60 13.13
CA SER A 226 -4.23 -16.80 14.51
C SER A 226 -4.27 -18.26 14.94
N GLY A 227 -3.31 -18.67 15.77
CA GLY A 227 -3.25 -20.00 16.38
C GLY A 227 -3.09 -21.14 15.37
N ALA A 228 -2.44 -20.87 14.23
CA ALA A 228 -2.21 -21.83 13.17
C ALA A 228 -0.78 -21.71 12.60
N GLY A 229 -0.30 -22.77 11.95
CA GLY A 229 0.85 -22.70 11.04
C GLY A 229 0.56 -21.81 9.82
N PHE A 230 1.47 -21.78 8.87
CA PHE A 230 1.25 -21.10 7.60
C PHE A 230 0.28 -21.87 6.69
N THR A 231 0.51 -23.17 6.47
CA THR A 231 -0.42 -24.02 5.70
C THR A 231 -1.26 -24.97 6.55
N GLY A 232 -0.77 -25.29 7.76
CA GLY A 232 -1.38 -26.25 8.68
C GLY A 232 -1.96 -25.60 9.94
N THR A 233 -2.28 -26.42 10.92
CA THR A 233 -2.73 -26.03 12.26
C THR A 233 -1.63 -26.08 13.31
N ARG A 234 -0.41 -26.47 12.91
CA ARG A 234 0.76 -26.61 13.78
C ARG A 234 1.98 -25.89 13.23
N ALA A 235 2.90 -25.55 14.11
CA ALA A 235 4.22 -25.02 13.77
C ALA A 235 5.21 -25.30 14.90
N LEU A 236 6.51 -25.27 14.61
CA LEU A 236 7.54 -25.37 15.64
C LEU A 236 7.83 -23.98 16.24
N ARG A 237 7.53 -23.79 17.53
CA ARG A 237 7.92 -22.60 18.28
C ARG A 237 9.41 -22.66 18.64
N TYR A 238 10.14 -21.57 18.42
CA TYR A 238 11.45 -21.32 19.02
C TYR A 238 11.37 -20.10 19.94
N ALA A 239 12.02 -20.14 21.11
CA ALA A 239 12.02 -19.00 22.02
C ALA A 239 13.21 -19.02 22.98
N GLY A 240 13.60 -17.85 23.49
CA GLY A 240 14.64 -17.75 24.50
C GLY A 240 14.96 -16.32 24.91
N ARG A 241 15.99 -16.20 25.75
CA ARG A 241 16.59 -14.92 26.14
C ARG A 241 18.06 -14.91 25.76
N HIS A 242 18.48 -13.83 25.13
CA HIS A 242 19.86 -13.44 25.07
C HIS A 242 20.21 -12.73 26.38
N THR A 243 21.06 -13.35 27.20
CA THR A 243 21.25 -12.98 28.61
C THR A 243 22.33 -11.92 28.89
N GLY A 244 23.18 -11.58 27.91
CA GLY A 244 24.26 -10.62 28.07
C GLY A 244 24.38 -9.64 26.89
N ASP A 245 25.28 -8.67 27.00
CA ASP A 245 25.43 -7.59 26.01
C ASP A 245 26.21 -8.00 24.74
N GLY A 246 26.93 -9.14 24.80
CA GLY A 246 27.82 -9.63 23.74
C GLY A 246 27.10 -10.45 22.68
N PRO A 247 27.85 -11.24 21.87
CA PRO A 247 27.23 -12.22 20.99
C PRO A 247 26.67 -13.42 21.76
N ALA A 248 25.52 -13.92 21.34
CA ALA A 248 24.93 -15.16 21.84
C ALA A 248 24.28 -15.96 20.73
N TYR A 249 24.26 -17.27 20.90
CA TYR A 249 23.71 -18.19 19.92
C TYR A 249 23.16 -19.46 20.57
N SER A 250 22.22 -20.12 19.89
CA SER A 250 21.74 -21.46 20.21
C SER A 250 21.29 -22.16 18.94
N TYR A 251 21.82 -23.34 18.67
CA TYR A 251 21.48 -24.18 17.52
C TYR A 251 20.77 -25.42 18.02
N ASN A 252 19.44 -25.47 17.90
CA ASN A 252 18.65 -26.59 18.40
C ASN A 252 18.38 -27.63 17.32
N LYS A 253 18.50 -28.90 17.70
CA LYS A 253 18.10 -30.04 16.87
C LYS A 253 16.59 -30.10 16.78
N VAL A 254 16.08 -30.46 15.61
CA VAL A 254 14.63 -30.69 15.38
C VAL A 254 14.40 -32.10 14.85
N PHE A 255 15.04 -32.45 13.74
CA PHE A 255 14.90 -33.76 13.08
C PHE A 255 16.26 -34.42 12.85
N ASP A 256 16.31 -35.74 13.05
CA ASP A 256 17.34 -36.62 12.51
C ASP A 256 16.86 -37.19 11.16
N VAL A 257 17.67 -37.03 10.12
CA VAL A 257 17.31 -37.38 8.73
C VAL A 257 18.49 -38.04 8.01
N ASP A 258 18.21 -38.75 6.91
CA ASP A 258 19.23 -39.24 5.97
C ASP A 258 18.80 -38.85 4.54
N VAL A 259 19.06 -37.59 4.17
CA VAL A 259 18.63 -37.00 2.90
C VAL A 259 19.86 -36.62 2.06
N PRO A 260 20.09 -37.26 0.89
CA PRO A 260 21.19 -36.89 0.02
C PRO A 260 20.96 -35.54 -0.66
N VAL A 261 21.98 -34.69 -0.68
CA VAL A 261 21.96 -33.43 -1.41
C VAL A 261 22.45 -33.64 -2.84
N ARG A 262 21.54 -33.45 -3.79
CA ARG A 262 21.80 -33.41 -5.23
C ARG A 262 22.01 -31.97 -5.67
N ARG A 263 22.43 -31.77 -6.93
CA ARG A 263 22.65 -30.42 -7.49
C ARG A 263 21.38 -29.56 -7.54
N ASP A 264 20.22 -30.20 -7.61
CA ASP A 264 18.91 -29.58 -7.66
C ASP A 264 18.19 -29.57 -6.31
N THR A 265 18.78 -30.11 -5.24
CA THR A 265 18.16 -30.05 -3.90
C THR A 265 18.06 -28.61 -3.42
N ALA A 266 16.87 -28.24 -2.95
CA ALA A 266 16.62 -26.99 -2.23
C ALA A 266 16.12 -27.26 -0.82
N LEU A 267 16.47 -26.35 0.09
CA LEU A 267 15.85 -26.17 1.39
C LEU A 267 14.78 -25.08 1.26
N SER A 268 13.58 -25.30 1.78
CA SER A 268 12.56 -24.26 1.93
C SER A 268 11.89 -24.36 3.30
N TYR A 269 11.44 -23.24 3.85
CA TYR A 269 10.67 -23.16 5.08
C TYR A 269 9.94 -21.81 5.19
N ARG A 270 8.90 -21.76 6.02
CA ARG A 270 8.22 -20.51 6.43
C ARG A 270 8.64 -20.16 7.85
N ILE A 271 8.88 -18.87 8.11
CA ILE A 271 9.30 -18.41 9.44
C ILE A 271 8.57 -17.16 9.88
N TYR A 272 8.15 -17.14 11.14
CA TYR A 272 7.45 -16.05 11.80
C TYR A 272 8.28 -15.56 12.99
N PRO A 273 9.17 -14.56 12.82
CA PRO A 273 9.80 -13.91 13.96
C PRO A 273 8.78 -13.02 14.67
N SER A 274 8.66 -13.14 15.99
CA SER A 274 7.72 -12.37 16.80
C SER A 274 8.44 -11.22 17.50
N MET A 275 7.80 -10.06 17.53
CA MET A 275 8.24 -8.88 18.26
C MET A 275 7.07 -8.36 19.07
N ALA A 276 7.23 -8.29 20.39
CA ALA A 276 6.19 -7.74 21.26
C ALA A 276 6.04 -6.23 21.03
N ASP A 277 4.87 -5.68 21.36
CA ASP A 277 4.63 -4.24 21.22
C ASP A 277 5.59 -3.43 22.10
N GLY A 278 6.19 -2.40 21.50
CA GLY A 278 7.20 -1.55 22.14
C GLY A 278 8.61 -2.15 22.14
N ASP A 279 8.77 -3.44 21.84
CA ASP A 279 10.05 -4.04 21.50
C ASP A 279 10.44 -3.61 20.08
N ARG A 280 11.69 -3.17 19.89
CA ARG A 280 12.20 -2.60 18.63
C ARG A 280 13.61 -3.08 18.34
N ASP A 281 14.06 -4.15 18.99
CA ASP A 281 15.39 -4.73 18.79
C ASP A 281 15.47 -5.60 17.52
N TYR A 282 14.33 -6.12 17.06
CA TYR A 282 14.20 -7.08 15.96
C TYR A 282 15.06 -8.34 16.14
N ASP A 283 15.42 -8.70 17.37
CA ASP A 283 16.39 -9.76 17.64
C ASP A 283 15.87 -11.12 17.18
N ALA A 284 14.56 -11.35 17.23
CA ALA A 284 13.91 -12.55 16.71
C ALA A 284 14.16 -12.79 15.21
N THR A 285 14.58 -11.78 14.45
CA THR A 285 14.93 -11.94 13.02
C THR A 285 16.34 -12.52 12.79
N ASN A 286 17.18 -12.61 13.83
CA ASN A 286 18.48 -13.28 13.76
C ASN A 286 18.31 -14.81 13.86
N VAL A 287 17.59 -15.39 12.90
CA VAL A 287 17.14 -16.78 12.91
C VAL A 287 17.25 -17.42 11.51
N SER A 288 17.57 -18.71 11.46
CA SER A 288 17.52 -19.49 10.22
C SER A 288 17.41 -21.00 10.48
N VAL A 289 16.99 -21.77 9.47
CA VAL A 289 17.22 -23.22 9.47
C VAL A 289 18.66 -23.51 9.04
N ASP A 290 19.38 -24.32 9.82
CA ASP A 290 20.72 -24.82 9.48
C ASP A 290 20.67 -26.34 9.30
N LEU A 291 21.60 -26.89 8.53
CA LEU A 291 21.70 -28.33 8.26
C LEU A 291 23.05 -28.85 8.71
N VAL A 292 23.06 -29.99 9.38
CA VAL A 292 24.27 -30.75 9.68
C VAL A 292 24.42 -31.86 8.65
N PHE A 293 25.63 -32.02 8.12
CA PHE A 293 25.95 -33.10 7.19
C PHE A 293 26.66 -34.25 7.89
N THR A 294 26.57 -35.45 7.32
CA THR A 294 27.20 -36.68 7.87
C THR A 294 28.73 -36.59 8.00
N ASP A 295 29.38 -35.62 7.34
CA ASP A 295 30.81 -35.32 7.48
C ASP A 295 31.13 -34.31 8.60
N GLY A 296 30.13 -33.91 9.39
CA GLY A 296 30.26 -32.96 10.50
C GLY A 296 30.27 -31.48 10.07
N THR A 297 30.09 -31.16 8.79
CA THR A 297 29.99 -29.77 8.32
C THR A 297 28.57 -29.21 8.44
N TYR A 298 28.43 -27.89 8.36
CA TYR A 298 27.16 -27.17 8.50
C TYR A 298 26.85 -26.31 7.28
N LEU A 299 25.58 -26.22 6.87
CA LEU A 299 25.16 -25.40 5.73
C LEU A 299 25.56 -23.93 5.91
N SER A 300 25.42 -23.39 7.12
CA SER A 300 25.83 -22.05 7.51
C SER A 300 27.32 -21.74 7.28
N ARG A 301 28.17 -22.77 7.11
CA ARG A 301 29.62 -22.64 6.81
C ARG A 301 29.97 -22.86 5.34
N LEU A 302 28.99 -23.21 4.50
CA LEU A 302 29.22 -23.50 3.07
C LEU A 302 28.92 -22.30 2.15
N GLY A 303 28.47 -21.17 2.71
CA GLY A 303 28.18 -19.96 1.92
C GLY A 303 26.87 -20.04 1.12
N ALA A 304 25.88 -20.79 1.63
CA ALA A 304 24.54 -20.79 1.04
C ALA A 304 23.90 -19.40 1.12
N THR A 305 23.13 -19.04 0.10
CA THR A 305 22.30 -17.84 0.09
C THR A 305 20.83 -18.20 -0.07
N ASP A 306 19.95 -17.36 0.44
CA ASP A 306 18.52 -17.43 0.15
C ASP A 306 18.20 -17.06 -1.32
N GLN A 307 16.92 -17.07 -1.67
CA GLN A 307 16.41 -16.78 -3.01
C GLN A 307 16.58 -15.33 -3.44
N HIS A 308 16.84 -14.43 -2.48
CA HIS A 308 17.09 -13.00 -2.70
C HIS A 308 18.60 -12.66 -2.74
N GLY A 309 19.46 -13.63 -2.43
CA GLY A 309 20.92 -13.51 -2.51
C GLY A 309 21.59 -13.08 -1.20
N PHE A 310 20.88 -13.11 -0.07
CA PHE A 310 21.45 -12.86 1.24
C PHE A 310 21.96 -14.16 1.88
N ALA A 311 22.90 -14.05 2.82
CA ALA A 311 23.47 -15.22 3.47
C ALA A 311 22.41 -15.98 4.28
N LEU A 312 22.35 -17.31 4.09
CA LEU A 312 21.45 -18.19 4.83
C LEU A 312 22.10 -18.61 6.15
N THR A 313 22.23 -17.65 7.06
CA THR A 313 22.68 -17.81 8.45
C THR A 313 21.82 -16.91 9.33
N PRO A 314 21.73 -17.13 10.66
CA PRO A 314 20.85 -16.32 11.49
C PRO A 314 21.23 -14.83 11.46
N GLN A 315 22.52 -14.52 11.63
CA GLN A 315 23.03 -13.14 11.48
C GLN A 315 22.86 -12.60 10.05
N GLY A 316 22.97 -13.45 9.03
CA GLY A 316 22.79 -13.05 7.63
C GLY A 316 21.36 -12.61 7.34
N GLN A 317 20.38 -13.33 7.86
CA GLN A 317 18.95 -13.02 7.75
C GLN A 317 18.58 -11.77 8.56
N GLY A 318 19.10 -11.63 9.79
CA GLY A 318 18.94 -10.41 10.58
C GLY A 318 19.52 -9.16 9.89
N ALA A 319 20.73 -9.28 9.32
CA ALA A 319 21.37 -8.19 8.58
C ALA A 319 20.65 -7.82 7.28
N ALA A 320 19.98 -8.78 6.62
CA ALA A 320 19.24 -8.55 5.39
C ALA A 320 17.96 -7.73 5.59
N LYS A 321 17.38 -7.75 6.80
CA LYS A 321 16.11 -7.06 7.14
C LYS A 321 14.95 -7.42 6.19
N ILE A 322 14.95 -8.65 5.66
CA ILE A 322 13.86 -9.17 4.81
C ILE A 322 12.83 -9.97 5.60
N LEU A 323 13.20 -10.48 6.77
CA LEU A 323 12.25 -11.13 7.67
C LEU A 323 11.44 -10.06 8.40
N TYR A 324 10.15 -9.97 8.07
CA TYR A 324 9.19 -9.11 8.74
C TYR A 324 8.75 -9.75 10.04
N VAL A 325 8.78 -8.96 11.10
CA VAL A 325 8.28 -9.37 12.40
C VAL A 325 6.77 -9.43 12.39
N ASN A 326 6.23 -10.31 13.22
CA ASN A 326 4.81 -10.57 13.37
C ASN A 326 4.12 -10.94 12.04
N GLN A 327 4.87 -11.53 11.10
CA GLN A 327 4.35 -12.02 9.82
C GLN A 327 5.09 -13.29 9.40
N TRP A 328 4.43 -14.14 8.62
CA TRP A 328 5.08 -15.27 7.99
C TRP A 328 5.97 -14.80 6.84
N ASN A 329 7.17 -15.37 6.73
CA ASN A 329 8.15 -15.07 5.70
C ASN A 329 8.54 -16.35 4.97
N ASP A 330 8.75 -16.27 3.67
CA ASP A 330 9.25 -17.37 2.86
C ASP A 330 10.78 -17.37 2.77
N VAL A 331 11.41 -18.51 3.03
CA VAL A 331 12.84 -18.68 2.80
C VAL A 331 13.08 -19.94 1.98
N SER A 332 13.85 -19.79 0.90
CA SER A 332 14.23 -20.88 0.01
C SER A 332 15.68 -20.75 -0.43
N SER A 333 16.41 -21.86 -0.49
CA SER A 333 17.80 -21.89 -0.90
C SER A 333 18.12 -23.12 -1.73
N ARG A 334 18.78 -22.92 -2.88
CA ARG A 334 19.30 -24.00 -3.72
C ARG A 334 20.61 -24.55 -3.14
N ILE A 335 20.51 -25.26 -2.02
CA ILE A 335 21.65 -25.78 -1.26
C ILE A 335 22.55 -26.72 -2.06
N GLY A 336 22.03 -27.36 -3.12
CA GLY A 336 22.82 -28.17 -4.05
C GLY A 336 23.98 -27.43 -4.71
N SER A 337 23.93 -26.10 -4.78
CA SER A 337 25.02 -25.26 -5.31
C SER A 337 26.28 -25.27 -4.44
N VAL A 338 26.15 -25.52 -3.14
CA VAL A 338 27.25 -25.50 -2.17
C VAL A 338 27.46 -26.83 -1.44
N ALA A 339 26.46 -27.72 -1.46
CA ALA A 339 26.44 -28.96 -0.68
C ALA A 339 26.19 -30.24 -1.49
N ALA A 340 26.15 -30.19 -2.83
CA ALA A 340 25.95 -31.40 -3.65
C ALA A 340 26.98 -32.51 -3.34
N GLY A 341 26.49 -33.73 -3.15
CA GLY A 341 27.29 -34.90 -2.78
C GLY A 341 27.38 -35.15 -1.27
N LYS A 342 26.93 -34.21 -0.44
CA LYS A 342 26.75 -34.41 1.01
C LYS A 342 25.42 -35.10 1.31
N THR A 343 25.28 -35.60 2.52
CA THR A 343 24.02 -36.13 3.07
C THR A 343 23.67 -35.33 4.30
N VAL A 344 22.44 -34.80 4.36
CA VAL A 344 21.90 -34.15 5.55
C VAL A 344 21.65 -35.21 6.59
N ASP A 345 22.27 -35.03 7.75
CA ASP A 345 22.15 -35.86 8.95
C ASP A 345 21.08 -35.29 9.90
N ARG A 346 21.05 -33.95 10.05
CA ARG A 346 20.15 -33.28 10.99
C ARG A 346 19.69 -31.93 10.49
N ILE A 347 18.45 -31.58 10.84
CA ILE A 347 17.84 -30.27 10.61
C ILE A 347 17.79 -29.50 11.93
N LEU A 348 18.29 -28.27 11.91
CA LEU A 348 18.39 -27.39 13.07
C LEU A 348 17.56 -26.12 12.88
N VAL A 349 17.05 -25.56 13.97
CA VAL A 349 16.65 -24.15 14.05
C VAL A 349 17.68 -23.40 14.88
N ALA A 350 18.14 -22.26 14.37
CA ALA A 350 19.28 -21.55 14.93
C ALA A 350 18.96 -20.08 15.19
N TYR A 351 19.28 -19.61 16.40
CA TYR A 351 19.38 -18.20 16.76
C TYR A 351 20.86 -17.84 16.94
N ASP A 352 21.29 -16.72 16.37
CA ASP A 352 22.66 -16.21 16.52
C ASP A 352 22.65 -14.69 16.31
N SER A 353 22.74 -13.92 17.41
CA SER A 353 22.70 -12.46 17.40
C SER A 353 24.01 -11.87 17.92
N PRO A 354 24.54 -10.79 17.29
CA PRO A 354 25.79 -10.17 17.70
C PRO A 354 25.67 -9.31 18.97
N LYS A 355 24.45 -8.99 19.43
CA LYS A 355 24.20 -8.08 20.56
C LYS A 355 22.99 -8.54 21.37
N GLY A 356 22.97 -8.15 22.65
CA GLY A 356 21.86 -8.34 23.58
C GLY A 356 21.96 -7.33 24.72
N PRO A 357 21.31 -7.58 25.88
CA PRO A 357 20.34 -8.64 26.11
C PRO A 357 19.07 -8.42 25.29
N ALA A 358 18.37 -9.52 24.97
CA ALA A 358 17.16 -9.51 24.15
C ALA A 358 16.25 -10.66 24.52
N LYS A 359 14.96 -10.55 24.21
CA LYS A 359 14.03 -11.67 24.20
C LYS A 359 13.70 -11.98 22.76
N PHE A 360 13.62 -13.27 22.43
CA PHE A 360 13.23 -13.66 21.08
C PHE A 360 12.28 -14.82 21.12
N ARG A 361 11.32 -14.82 20.19
CA ARG A 361 10.40 -15.91 19.93
C ARG A 361 10.02 -15.90 18.46
N GLY A 362 9.66 -17.05 17.94
CA GLY A 362 8.95 -17.16 16.68
C GLY A 362 8.52 -18.58 16.38
N TRP A 363 8.03 -18.79 15.16
CA TRP A 363 7.55 -20.08 14.69
C TRP A 363 8.17 -20.44 13.34
N LEU A 364 8.36 -21.73 13.12
CA LEU A 364 8.87 -22.33 11.88
C LEU A 364 7.84 -23.32 11.37
N ASP A 365 7.57 -23.30 10.06
CA ASP A 365 6.63 -24.19 9.39
C ASP A 365 7.15 -24.60 8.00
N ASP A 366 6.53 -25.61 7.38
CA ASP A 366 6.79 -26.09 6.01
C ASP A 366 8.26 -26.40 5.69
N VAL A 367 8.99 -27.00 6.62
CA VAL A 367 10.40 -27.33 6.42
C VAL A 367 10.52 -28.45 5.40
N ALA A 368 11.16 -28.21 4.27
CA ALA A 368 11.32 -29.18 3.20
C ALA A 368 12.73 -29.22 2.61
N LEU A 369 13.19 -30.44 2.32
CA LEU A 369 14.36 -30.76 1.51
C LEU A 369 13.88 -31.54 0.29
N LYS A 370 13.79 -30.89 -0.86
CA LYS A 370 13.28 -31.51 -2.08
C LYS A 370 14.01 -31.03 -3.33
N PRO A 371 14.03 -31.84 -4.41
CA PRO A 371 14.45 -31.37 -5.72
C PRO A 371 13.64 -30.15 -6.13
N LEU A 372 14.33 -29.04 -6.38
CA LEU A 372 13.79 -27.87 -7.03
C LEU A 372 14.39 -27.80 -8.43
N PRO A 373 13.68 -28.24 -9.48
CA PRO A 373 14.21 -28.20 -10.81
C PRO A 373 14.61 -26.76 -11.20
N PRO A 374 15.61 -26.59 -12.09
CA PRO A 374 15.91 -25.29 -12.66
C PRO A 374 14.64 -24.70 -13.28
N GLN A 375 14.26 -23.51 -12.84
CA GLN A 375 13.11 -22.84 -13.44
C GLN A 375 13.45 -22.50 -14.89
N LYS A 376 12.61 -22.99 -15.80
CA LYS A 376 12.69 -22.59 -17.20
C LYS A 376 12.10 -21.18 -17.31
N PRO A 377 12.65 -20.31 -18.19
CA PRO A 377 11.98 -19.07 -18.53
C PRO A 377 10.53 -19.36 -18.93
N LYS A 378 9.58 -18.56 -18.40
CA LYS A 378 8.19 -18.65 -18.82
C LYS A 378 8.07 -18.33 -20.30
N ALA A 379 7.09 -18.94 -20.96
CA ALA A 379 6.85 -18.76 -22.39
C ALA A 379 6.41 -17.33 -22.70
N HIS A 380 5.59 -16.75 -21.83
CA HIS A 380 5.05 -15.41 -21.95
C HIS A 380 5.50 -14.53 -20.76
N LYS A 381 5.58 -13.21 -20.97
CA LYS A 381 5.97 -12.28 -19.89
C LYS A 381 4.85 -12.17 -18.85
N SER A 382 3.61 -12.22 -19.32
CA SER A 382 2.40 -12.25 -18.48
C SER A 382 2.31 -13.46 -17.55
N ASP A 383 3.06 -14.55 -17.79
CA ASP A 383 3.11 -15.71 -16.89
C ASP A 383 3.91 -15.47 -15.60
N TYR A 384 4.76 -14.45 -15.59
CA TYR A 384 5.49 -14.00 -14.39
C TYR A 384 4.63 -13.11 -13.49
N ALA A 385 3.61 -12.44 -14.05
CA ALA A 385 2.77 -11.53 -13.27
C ALA A 385 1.83 -12.33 -12.35
N LEU A 386 1.87 -12.05 -11.05
CA LEU A 386 1.01 -12.66 -10.04
C LEU A 386 -0.04 -11.65 -9.56
N THR A 387 -1.32 -11.99 -9.72
CA THR A 387 -2.41 -11.10 -9.25
C THR A 387 -2.64 -11.22 -7.74
N THR A 388 -2.16 -12.28 -7.09
CA THR A 388 -2.14 -12.42 -5.62
C THR A 388 -1.04 -11.62 -4.93
N ARG A 389 -0.13 -10.99 -5.68
CA ARG A 389 0.92 -10.15 -5.08
C ARG A 389 0.28 -8.91 -4.41
N GLY A 390 0.44 -8.82 -3.10
CA GLY A 390 -0.05 -7.77 -2.20
C GLY A 390 -1.37 -8.07 -1.51
N THR A 391 -1.92 -9.29 -1.66
CA THR A 391 -3.19 -9.70 -1.05
C THR A 391 -3.05 -10.28 0.36
N ASN A 392 -1.81 -10.54 0.80
CA ASN A 392 -1.51 -10.94 2.18
C ASN A 392 -1.39 -9.69 3.07
N SER A 393 -2.52 -8.98 3.19
CA SER A 393 -2.66 -7.66 3.80
C SER A 393 -3.92 -7.62 4.67
N SER A 394 -4.05 -6.61 5.53
CA SER A 394 -5.30 -6.26 6.19
C SER A 394 -5.36 -4.77 6.54
N GLY A 395 -6.47 -4.32 7.12
CA GLY A 395 -6.63 -2.93 7.55
C GLY A 395 -5.64 -2.45 8.63
N SER A 396 -4.93 -3.36 9.30
CA SER A 396 -3.91 -2.99 10.30
C SER A 396 -2.47 -3.12 9.81
N PHE A 397 -2.23 -3.77 8.66
CA PHE A 397 -0.92 -3.86 8.04
C PHE A 397 -1.04 -4.21 6.55
N SER A 398 -0.47 -3.37 5.69
CA SER A 398 -0.45 -3.55 4.25
C SER A 398 0.83 -4.22 3.75
N ARG A 399 0.63 -5.18 2.84
CA ARG A 399 1.67 -5.69 1.94
C ARG A 399 1.34 -5.37 0.49
N GLY A 400 0.49 -4.37 0.27
CA GLY A 400 0.01 -3.89 -1.03
C GLY A 400 -1.49 -3.58 -1.05
N ASN A 401 -2.27 -4.12 -0.10
CA ASN A 401 -3.73 -4.03 -0.04
C ASN A 401 -4.42 -4.29 -1.40
N ASN A 402 -3.87 -5.25 -2.12
CA ASN A 402 -4.35 -5.67 -3.43
C ASN A 402 -5.42 -6.76 -3.31
N PHE A 403 -6.13 -7.01 -4.42
CA PHE A 403 -6.90 -8.23 -4.66
C PHE A 403 -6.54 -8.87 -6.03
N PRO A 404 -6.86 -10.17 -6.27
CA PRO A 404 -6.54 -10.87 -7.52
C PRO A 404 -7.38 -10.45 -8.75
N ALA A 405 -7.16 -9.23 -9.27
CA ALA A 405 -7.88 -8.71 -10.43
C ALA A 405 -7.46 -9.38 -11.76
N THR A 406 -8.29 -10.26 -12.30
CA THR A 406 -8.15 -10.77 -13.67
C THR A 406 -8.86 -9.81 -14.63
N ALA A 407 -8.10 -9.15 -15.50
CA ALA A 407 -8.58 -8.03 -16.31
C ALA A 407 -7.77 -7.86 -17.59
N VAL A 408 -8.26 -7.05 -18.53
CA VAL A 408 -7.42 -6.46 -19.59
C VAL A 408 -6.81 -5.13 -19.10
N PRO A 409 -5.74 -4.60 -19.73
CA PRO A 409 -5.15 -3.34 -19.33
C PRO A 409 -6.17 -2.18 -19.34
N HIS A 410 -6.25 -1.42 -18.25
CA HIS A 410 -7.24 -0.36 -18.01
C HIS A 410 -8.69 -0.83 -18.17
N GLY A 411 -8.97 -2.12 -17.95
CA GLY A 411 -10.25 -2.74 -18.26
C GLY A 411 -11.43 -2.11 -17.52
N PHE A 412 -12.60 -2.10 -18.14
CA PHE A 412 -13.84 -1.56 -17.56
C PHE A 412 -14.24 -2.33 -16.30
N ASN A 413 -14.27 -3.66 -16.37
CA ASN A 413 -14.49 -4.53 -15.22
C ASN A 413 -13.20 -5.23 -14.79
N PHE A 414 -13.06 -5.42 -13.48
CA PHE A 414 -12.19 -6.45 -12.94
C PHE A 414 -13.01 -7.68 -12.58
N TRP A 415 -12.40 -8.86 -12.79
CA TRP A 415 -12.99 -10.12 -12.38
C TRP A 415 -12.10 -10.77 -11.32
N THR A 416 -12.67 -11.10 -10.16
CA THR A 416 -11.88 -11.58 -9.02
C THR A 416 -12.57 -12.72 -8.26
N PRO A 417 -11.81 -13.70 -7.73
CA PRO A 417 -12.30 -14.49 -6.60
C PRO A 417 -12.53 -13.58 -5.38
N VAL A 418 -13.50 -13.94 -4.54
CA VAL A 418 -13.88 -13.19 -3.34
C VAL A 418 -13.96 -14.14 -2.16
N THR A 419 -13.16 -13.90 -1.11
CA THR A 419 -13.16 -14.69 0.14
C THR A 419 -14.20 -14.18 1.13
N ASN A 420 -14.54 -12.89 1.07
CA ASN A 420 -15.62 -12.29 1.85
C ASN A 420 -16.65 -11.65 0.91
N ALA A 421 -17.70 -12.42 0.56
CA ALA A 421 -18.72 -11.97 -0.39
C ALA A 421 -19.65 -10.88 0.17
N GLY A 422 -19.46 -10.45 1.43
CA GLY A 422 -20.28 -9.46 2.12
C GLY A 422 -19.65 -8.10 2.34
N THR A 423 -18.42 -7.90 1.90
CA THR A 423 -17.68 -6.66 2.09
C THR A 423 -17.60 -5.84 0.82
N LEU A 424 -17.33 -4.55 0.99
CA LEU A 424 -16.97 -3.62 -0.08
C LEU A 424 -15.54 -3.11 0.08
N ASN A 425 -14.69 -3.75 0.89
CA ASN A 425 -13.36 -3.21 1.19
C ASN A 425 -12.26 -4.31 1.03
N TRP A 426 -12.22 -5.31 1.90
CA TRP A 426 -11.25 -6.43 1.75
C TRP A 426 -11.89 -7.63 1.06
N LEU A 427 -11.95 -7.58 -0.28
CA LEU A 427 -12.61 -8.62 -1.09
C LEU A 427 -11.93 -10.00 -0.99
N TYR A 428 -10.61 -10.02 -0.79
CA TYR A 428 -9.80 -11.24 -0.77
C TYR A 428 -8.76 -11.18 0.36
N ASP A 429 -8.79 -12.18 1.23
CA ASP A 429 -7.79 -12.43 2.27
C ASP A 429 -6.94 -13.64 1.85
N TYR A 430 -5.61 -13.47 1.79
CA TYR A 430 -4.70 -14.57 1.44
C TYR A 430 -4.69 -15.68 2.51
N ALA A 431 -4.55 -15.32 3.78
CA ALA A 431 -4.45 -16.30 4.87
C ALA A 431 -5.18 -15.91 6.17
N LYS A 432 -5.49 -14.62 6.39
CA LYS A 432 -6.07 -14.12 7.65
C LYS A 432 -7.42 -14.79 7.99
N ALA A 433 -8.30 -14.91 7.00
CA ALA A 433 -9.67 -15.39 7.17
C ALA A 433 -9.83 -16.90 6.86
N ASN A 434 -8.75 -17.68 6.95
CA ASN A 434 -8.80 -19.13 6.69
C ASN A 434 -9.76 -19.86 7.65
N ASN A 435 -10.34 -20.97 7.18
CA ASN A 435 -11.27 -21.80 7.95
C ASN A 435 -10.56 -22.56 9.11
N SER A 436 -11.26 -23.45 9.81
CA SER A 436 -10.71 -24.22 10.94
C SER A 436 -9.53 -25.12 10.58
N ASP A 437 -9.45 -25.58 9.33
CA ASP A 437 -8.36 -26.42 8.81
C ASP A 437 -7.22 -25.58 8.23
N ASN A 438 -7.23 -24.27 8.51
CA ASN A 438 -6.33 -23.26 7.94
C ASN A 438 -6.32 -23.20 6.40
N LEU A 439 -7.48 -23.43 5.77
CA LEU A 439 -7.64 -23.29 4.33
C LEU A 439 -8.37 -21.99 3.98
N PRO A 440 -7.92 -21.24 2.95
CA PRO A 440 -8.70 -20.14 2.40
C PRO A 440 -9.99 -20.68 1.77
N THR A 441 -11.03 -19.85 1.76
CA THR A 441 -12.33 -20.22 1.18
C THR A 441 -12.83 -19.13 0.24
N ILE A 442 -13.29 -19.53 -0.95
CA ILE A 442 -13.94 -18.61 -1.90
C ILE A 442 -15.45 -18.68 -1.68
N GLN A 443 -16.08 -17.51 -1.54
CA GLN A 443 -17.52 -17.36 -1.35
C GLN A 443 -18.24 -16.89 -2.62
N ALA A 444 -17.51 -16.28 -3.57
CA ALA A 444 -18.02 -15.82 -4.85
C ALA A 444 -16.89 -15.57 -5.86
N PHE A 445 -17.27 -15.50 -7.14
CA PHE A 445 -16.53 -14.84 -8.21
C PHE A 445 -17.31 -13.58 -8.58
N SER A 446 -16.65 -12.42 -8.61
CA SER A 446 -17.34 -11.13 -8.74
C SER A 446 -16.77 -10.27 -9.86
N ALA A 447 -17.66 -9.50 -10.50
CA ALA A 447 -17.26 -8.24 -11.12
C ALA A 447 -16.96 -7.20 -10.02
N SER A 448 -15.91 -6.42 -10.19
CA SER A 448 -15.43 -5.42 -9.23
C SER A 448 -14.87 -4.20 -9.95
N HIS A 449 -14.93 -3.05 -9.28
CA HIS A 449 -14.33 -1.79 -9.71
C HIS A 449 -13.52 -1.12 -8.59
N GLU A 450 -13.16 -1.88 -7.55
CA GLU A 450 -12.46 -1.38 -6.39
C GLU A 450 -11.05 -0.86 -6.77
N PRO A 451 -10.72 0.40 -6.45
CA PRO A 451 -9.36 0.93 -6.65
C PRO A 451 -8.44 0.74 -5.43
N SER A 452 -9.02 0.64 -4.24
CA SER A 452 -8.35 0.33 -2.98
C SER A 452 -9.41 -0.08 -1.96
N PRO A 453 -9.06 -0.86 -0.93
CA PRO A 453 -10.00 -1.20 0.13
C PRO A 453 -10.50 0.04 0.88
N TRP A 454 -9.75 1.14 0.91
CA TRP A 454 -10.16 2.39 1.57
C TRP A 454 -11.26 3.13 0.80
N MET A 455 -11.21 3.10 -0.53
CA MET A 455 -12.25 3.61 -1.41
C MET A 455 -13.48 2.70 -1.40
N GLY A 456 -13.21 1.40 -1.36
CA GLY A 456 -14.18 0.33 -1.46
C GLY A 456 -14.79 0.14 -2.84
N ASP A 457 -15.53 -0.95 -2.98
CA ASP A 457 -16.08 -1.44 -4.25
C ASP A 457 -17.45 -0.83 -4.61
N ARG A 458 -17.82 -0.98 -5.88
CA ARG A 458 -19.09 -0.57 -6.46
C ARG A 458 -19.51 -1.45 -7.61
N GLN A 459 -20.80 -1.42 -7.91
CA GLN A 459 -21.39 -2.01 -9.09
C GLN A 459 -21.02 -3.50 -9.21
N THR A 460 -21.15 -4.22 -8.09
CA THR A 460 -20.73 -5.62 -7.99
C THR A 460 -21.81 -6.56 -8.52
N PHE A 461 -21.40 -7.76 -8.91
CA PHE A 461 -22.30 -8.89 -9.18
C PHE A 461 -21.55 -10.20 -8.96
N GLN A 462 -22.17 -11.14 -8.23
CA GLN A 462 -21.50 -12.34 -7.75
C GLN A 462 -22.14 -13.62 -8.31
N VAL A 463 -21.28 -14.55 -8.69
CA VAL A 463 -21.67 -15.93 -9.04
C VAL A 463 -20.82 -16.94 -8.28
N MET A 464 -21.38 -18.12 -7.98
CA MET A 464 -20.65 -19.20 -7.32
C MET A 464 -21.14 -20.56 -7.81
N PRO A 465 -20.27 -21.48 -8.27
CA PRO A 465 -20.72 -22.83 -8.63
C PRO A 465 -20.97 -23.68 -7.37
N SER A 466 -21.88 -24.65 -7.48
CA SER A 466 -22.17 -25.60 -6.41
C SER A 466 -22.44 -27.01 -6.95
N ALA A 467 -21.83 -27.99 -6.28
CA ALA A 467 -22.06 -29.41 -6.49
C ALA A 467 -23.01 -30.01 -5.44
N ALA A 468 -23.80 -29.18 -4.75
CA ALA A 468 -24.77 -29.65 -3.77
C ALA A 468 -25.93 -30.40 -4.45
N SER A 469 -26.37 -31.49 -3.83
CA SER A 469 -27.58 -32.21 -4.25
C SER A 469 -28.83 -31.41 -3.88
N GLY A 470 -29.80 -31.31 -4.80
CA GLY A 470 -31.04 -30.57 -4.57
C GLY A 470 -30.87 -29.04 -4.68
N THR A 471 -31.65 -28.29 -3.89
CA THR A 471 -31.58 -26.83 -3.85
C THR A 471 -30.32 -26.37 -3.12
N PRO A 472 -29.37 -25.67 -3.78
CA PRO A 472 -28.17 -25.20 -3.12
C PRO A 472 -28.48 -24.06 -2.14
N ASP A 473 -27.79 -24.05 -1.00
CA ASP A 473 -27.89 -22.95 -0.03
C ASP A 473 -27.13 -21.72 -0.54
N THR A 474 -27.82 -20.57 -0.55
CA THR A 474 -27.26 -19.30 -1.00
C THR A 474 -26.54 -18.53 0.11
N ALA A 475 -26.60 -19.00 1.36
CA ALA A 475 -25.85 -18.38 2.45
C ALA A 475 -24.33 -18.45 2.17
N ARG A 476 -23.64 -17.31 2.35
CA ARG A 476 -22.22 -17.14 2.00
C ARG A 476 -21.30 -18.19 2.65
N GLY A 477 -21.52 -18.48 3.93
CA GLY A 477 -20.77 -19.53 4.64
C GLY A 477 -21.08 -20.95 4.16
N ALA A 478 -22.34 -21.22 3.78
CA ALA A 478 -22.75 -22.55 3.30
C ALA A 478 -22.24 -22.87 1.89
N ARG A 479 -22.10 -21.85 1.02
CA ARG A 479 -21.58 -22.00 -0.34
C ARG A 479 -20.06 -21.83 -0.46
N ALA A 480 -19.36 -21.51 0.63
CA ALA A 480 -17.93 -21.29 0.63
C ALA A 480 -17.19 -22.58 0.27
N LEU A 481 -16.24 -22.51 -0.66
CA LEU A 481 -15.45 -23.66 -1.08
C LEU A 481 -13.99 -23.51 -0.64
N PRO A 482 -13.45 -24.43 0.18
CA PRO A 482 -12.06 -24.42 0.57
C PRO A 482 -11.15 -24.83 -0.58
N PHE A 483 -9.98 -24.21 -0.66
CA PHE A 483 -8.94 -24.52 -1.65
C PHE A 483 -7.55 -24.37 -1.03
N ARG A 484 -6.54 -24.74 -1.81
CA ARG A 484 -5.12 -24.56 -1.51
C ARG A 484 -4.48 -23.72 -2.59
N HIS A 485 -3.58 -22.80 -2.24
CA HIS A 485 -2.93 -21.92 -3.23
C HIS A 485 -2.10 -22.70 -4.26
N GLU A 486 -1.63 -23.91 -3.93
CA GLU A 486 -0.95 -24.80 -4.89
C GLU A 486 -1.88 -25.25 -6.04
N ASN A 487 -3.20 -25.22 -5.80
CA ASN A 487 -4.26 -25.51 -6.76
C ASN A 487 -4.89 -24.24 -7.35
N GLU A 488 -4.32 -23.07 -7.08
CA GLU A 488 -4.72 -21.77 -7.60
C GLU A 488 -3.73 -21.28 -8.66
N THR A 489 -4.23 -20.72 -9.74
CA THR A 489 -3.44 -20.01 -10.75
C THR A 489 -4.07 -18.65 -10.98
N ALA A 490 -3.43 -17.62 -10.43
CA ALA A 490 -3.90 -16.24 -10.50
C ALA A 490 -3.00 -15.41 -11.43
N ARG A 491 -3.49 -15.09 -12.64
CA ARG A 491 -2.76 -14.36 -13.69
C ARG A 491 -3.63 -13.23 -14.24
N PRO A 492 -3.02 -12.16 -14.79
CA PRO A 492 -3.78 -11.01 -15.31
C PRO A 492 -4.85 -11.41 -16.35
N TYR A 493 -4.54 -12.41 -17.18
CA TYR A 493 -5.38 -12.87 -18.28
C TYR A 493 -6.20 -14.14 -17.95
N TYR A 494 -6.01 -14.73 -16.77
CA TYR A 494 -6.63 -16.01 -16.39
C TYR A 494 -6.61 -16.22 -14.88
N TYR A 495 -7.76 -16.56 -14.32
CA TYR A 495 -7.86 -17.14 -12.99
C TYR A 495 -8.33 -18.59 -13.09
N GLY A 496 -7.77 -19.48 -12.27
CA GLY A 496 -8.24 -20.85 -12.14
C GLY A 496 -7.99 -21.39 -10.73
N VAL A 497 -8.95 -22.14 -10.20
CA VAL A 497 -8.83 -22.79 -8.88
C VAL A 497 -9.50 -24.16 -8.92
N LYS A 498 -8.87 -25.13 -8.25
CA LYS A 498 -9.49 -26.42 -7.93
C LYS A 498 -9.71 -26.50 -6.42
N PHE A 499 -10.95 -26.76 -6.03
CA PHE A 499 -11.39 -26.84 -4.64
C PHE A 499 -11.17 -28.24 -4.06
N GLU A 500 -11.17 -28.35 -2.74
CA GLU A 500 -10.95 -29.63 -2.04
C GLU A 500 -12.05 -30.66 -2.34
N ASN A 501 -13.26 -30.23 -2.72
CA ASN A 501 -14.35 -31.12 -3.14
C ASN A 501 -14.23 -31.60 -4.60
N GLY A 502 -13.16 -31.21 -5.32
CA GLY A 502 -12.90 -31.59 -6.70
C GLY A 502 -13.51 -30.67 -7.76
N LEU A 503 -14.36 -29.70 -7.38
CA LEU A 503 -14.89 -28.69 -8.30
C LEU A 503 -13.75 -27.79 -8.81
N LYS A 504 -13.81 -27.40 -10.09
CA LYS A 504 -12.86 -26.46 -10.69
C LYS A 504 -13.60 -25.26 -11.28
N THR A 505 -13.08 -24.06 -11.04
CA THR A 505 -13.53 -22.82 -11.69
C THR A 505 -12.40 -22.18 -12.46
N GLU A 506 -12.69 -21.65 -13.64
CA GLU A 506 -11.76 -20.89 -14.47
C GLU A 506 -12.43 -19.63 -15.02
N MET A 507 -11.66 -18.56 -15.24
CA MET A 507 -12.15 -17.27 -15.69
C MET A 507 -11.17 -16.58 -16.64
N ALA A 508 -11.68 -16.02 -17.74
CA ALA A 508 -10.90 -15.26 -18.72
C ALA A 508 -11.63 -13.94 -19.07
N PRO A 509 -10.95 -12.78 -19.01
CA PRO A 509 -11.60 -11.48 -19.13
C PRO A 509 -11.54 -10.91 -20.55
N THR A 510 -12.44 -9.98 -20.82
CA THR A 510 -12.37 -8.95 -21.85
C THR A 510 -12.54 -7.58 -21.15
N ASP A 511 -12.88 -6.51 -21.88
CA ASP A 511 -13.03 -5.17 -21.29
C ASP A 511 -14.34 -5.10 -20.48
N HIS A 512 -15.47 -5.41 -21.13
CA HIS A 512 -16.80 -5.34 -20.52
C HIS A 512 -17.39 -6.71 -20.16
N ALA A 513 -16.73 -7.80 -20.53
CA ALA A 513 -17.25 -9.16 -20.40
C ALA A 513 -16.20 -10.17 -19.87
N ALA A 514 -16.65 -11.37 -19.49
CA ALA A 514 -15.81 -12.51 -19.18
C ALA A 514 -16.46 -13.84 -19.58
N VAL A 515 -15.64 -14.87 -19.70
CA VAL A 515 -16.09 -16.27 -19.72
C VAL A 515 -15.66 -16.93 -18.42
N LEU A 516 -16.61 -17.55 -17.72
CA LEU A 516 -16.36 -18.45 -16.61
C LEU A 516 -16.63 -19.88 -17.07
N ARG A 517 -15.81 -20.84 -16.62
CA ARG A 517 -15.98 -22.26 -16.90
C ARG A 517 -15.92 -23.04 -15.59
N PHE A 518 -16.95 -23.83 -15.33
CA PHE A 518 -17.10 -24.64 -14.12
C PHE A 518 -17.04 -26.12 -14.51
N THR A 519 -16.15 -26.89 -13.88
CA THR A 519 -16.08 -28.36 -14.05
C THR A 519 -16.45 -29.04 -12.73
N TYR A 520 -17.51 -29.85 -12.76
CA TYR A 520 -18.11 -30.45 -11.58
C TYR A 520 -17.56 -31.86 -11.31
N PRO A 521 -17.41 -32.27 -10.03
CA PRO A 521 -16.93 -33.60 -9.66
C PRO A 521 -17.98 -34.71 -9.87
N GLY A 522 -19.25 -34.34 -10.12
CA GLY A 522 -20.37 -35.25 -10.27
C GLY A 522 -21.49 -34.67 -11.13
N ALA A 523 -22.68 -35.28 -11.08
CA ALA A 523 -23.84 -34.87 -11.88
C ALA A 523 -24.58 -33.63 -11.33
N ASP A 524 -24.36 -33.28 -10.07
CA ASP A 524 -24.91 -32.07 -9.47
C ASP A 524 -24.13 -30.84 -9.95
N ALA A 525 -24.77 -30.03 -10.80
CA ALA A 525 -24.18 -28.84 -11.41
C ALA A 525 -25.11 -27.64 -11.30
N SER A 526 -24.83 -26.74 -10.36
CA SER A 526 -25.57 -25.49 -10.17
C SER A 526 -24.65 -24.28 -10.19
N VAL A 527 -25.18 -23.13 -10.59
CA VAL A 527 -24.56 -21.81 -10.43
C VAL A 527 -25.50 -20.93 -9.64
N LEU A 528 -24.98 -20.37 -8.55
CA LEU A 528 -25.67 -19.47 -7.64
C LEU A 528 -25.40 -18.02 -8.05
N PHE A 529 -26.36 -17.16 -7.80
CA PHE A 529 -26.31 -15.72 -8.00
C PHE A 529 -26.50 -15.01 -6.67
N ASP A 530 -25.74 -13.94 -6.45
CA ASP A 530 -25.87 -13.07 -5.29
C ASP A 530 -25.33 -11.67 -5.59
N ASN A 531 -25.43 -10.80 -4.60
CA ASN A 531 -24.73 -9.54 -4.57
C ASN A 531 -24.26 -9.20 -3.14
N VAL A 532 -23.43 -8.17 -2.99
CA VAL A 532 -22.93 -7.74 -1.68
C VAL A 532 -24.08 -7.26 -0.78
N THR A 533 -25.07 -6.56 -1.36
CA THR A 533 -26.29 -6.12 -0.68
C THR A 533 -27.53 -6.42 -1.54
N GLU A 534 -28.73 -6.22 -0.97
CA GLU A 534 -30.00 -6.42 -1.68
C GLU A 534 -30.34 -5.29 -2.68
N GLN A 535 -29.43 -4.33 -2.90
CA GLN A 535 -29.60 -3.20 -3.83
C GLN A 535 -29.29 -3.61 -5.29
N ALA A 536 -29.97 -4.64 -5.77
CA ALA A 536 -29.80 -5.18 -7.11
C ALA A 536 -31.11 -5.83 -7.59
N GLY A 537 -31.12 -6.32 -8.83
CA GLY A 537 -32.22 -7.11 -9.38
C GLY A 537 -31.70 -8.24 -10.25
N LEU A 538 -32.40 -9.38 -10.22
CA LEU A 538 -32.06 -10.56 -11.00
C LEU A 538 -33.32 -11.11 -11.69
N THR A 539 -33.20 -11.45 -12.97
CA THR A 539 -34.22 -12.14 -13.75
C THR A 539 -33.59 -13.31 -14.50
N LEU A 540 -34.09 -14.51 -14.25
CA LEU A 540 -33.60 -15.76 -14.86
C LEU A 540 -34.57 -16.21 -15.96
N ASP A 541 -34.02 -16.58 -17.12
CA ASP A 541 -34.74 -17.26 -18.20
C ASP A 541 -34.20 -18.68 -18.37
N LYS A 542 -35.02 -19.65 -17.95
CA LYS A 542 -34.69 -21.06 -17.95
C LYS A 542 -34.76 -21.69 -19.34
N GLU A 543 -35.62 -21.17 -20.21
CA GLU A 543 -35.82 -21.76 -21.54
C GLU A 543 -34.61 -21.48 -22.43
N THR A 544 -34.03 -20.30 -22.28
CA THR A 544 -32.86 -19.86 -23.07
C THR A 544 -31.54 -20.06 -22.33
N GLY A 545 -31.56 -20.37 -21.03
CA GLY A 545 -30.33 -20.46 -20.22
C GLY A 545 -29.64 -19.11 -20.06
N THR A 546 -30.42 -18.03 -19.95
CA THR A 546 -29.90 -16.65 -19.86
C THR A 546 -30.37 -15.96 -18.58
N PHE A 547 -29.69 -14.86 -18.22
CA PHE A 547 -30.16 -13.98 -17.16
C PHE A 547 -29.89 -12.52 -17.49
N THR A 548 -30.69 -11.65 -16.88
CA THR A 548 -30.45 -10.20 -16.84
C THR A 548 -30.48 -9.72 -15.39
N GLY A 549 -29.83 -8.60 -15.12
CA GLY A 549 -29.87 -8.00 -13.82
C GLY A 549 -29.35 -6.57 -13.80
N TYR A 550 -29.41 -5.98 -12.61
CA TYR A 550 -28.78 -4.70 -12.33
C TYR A 550 -28.20 -4.65 -10.92
N SER A 551 -27.25 -3.75 -10.67
CA SER A 551 -26.61 -3.52 -9.37
C SER A 551 -26.46 -2.02 -9.08
N ASP A 552 -26.97 -1.59 -7.93
CA ASP A 552 -26.79 -0.23 -7.38
C ASP A 552 -25.82 -0.22 -6.19
N VAL A 553 -25.17 -1.36 -5.91
CA VAL A 553 -24.21 -1.52 -4.82
C VAL A 553 -23.09 -0.50 -4.97
N LYS A 554 -22.74 0.21 -3.90
CA LYS A 554 -21.64 1.18 -3.91
C LYS A 554 -21.16 1.50 -2.51
N SER A 555 -19.85 1.70 -2.35
CA SER A 555 -19.25 2.22 -1.12
C SER A 555 -19.63 3.68 -0.87
N GLY A 556 -19.33 4.18 0.34
CA GLY A 556 -19.58 5.59 0.70
C GLY A 556 -18.78 6.60 -0.14
N LEU A 557 -17.64 6.18 -0.70
CA LEU A 557 -16.75 7.01 -1.51
C LEU A 557 -16.92 6.82 -3.02
N SER A 558 -17.84 5.94 -3.42
CA SER A 558 -18.23 5.68 -4.81
C SER A 558 -19.11 6.81 -5.40
N THR A 559 -18.61 8.04 -5.34
CA THR A 559 -19.30 9.28 -5.72
C THR A 559 -19.72 9.23 -7.18
N GLY A 560 -20.97 9.57 -7.49
CA GLY A 560 -21.47 9.57 -8.87
C GLY A 560 -21.65 8.18 -9.51
N ALA A 561 -21.43 7.08 -8.78
CA ALA A 561 -21.73 5.74 -9.28
C ALA A 561 -23.23 5.56 -9.53
N THR A 562 -23.55 5.12 -10.75
CA THR A 562 -24.90 4.84 -11.26
C THR A 562 -25.16 3.33 -11.27
N ARG A 563 -26.31 2.90 -11.79
CA ARG A 563 -26.65 1.49 -11.96
C ARG A 563 -25.74 0.78 -12.97
N LEU A 564 -25.26 -0.42 -12.61
CA LEU A 564 -24.68 -1.39 -13.54
C LEU A 564 -25.77 -2.34 -14.06
N PHE A 565 -25.75 -2.67 -15.34
CA PHE A 565 -26.61 -3.66 -16.00
C PHE A 565 -25.81 -4.89 -16.39
N LEU A 566 -26.44 -6.05 -16.31
CA LEU A 566 -25.81 -7.37 -16.46
C LEU A 566 -26.59 -8.22 -17.46
N TYR A 567 -25.87 -8.96 -18.29
CA TYR A 567 -26.44 -9.99 -19.17
C TYR A 567 -25.50 -11.20 -19.27
N GLY A 568 -26.03 -12.40 -19.09
CA GLY A 568 -25.25 -13.64 -19.21
C GLY A 568 -25.99 -14.77 -19.91
N GLU A 569 -25.21 -15.64 -20.54
CA GLU A 569 -25.66 -16.81 -21.31
C GLU A 569 -24.85 -18.06 -20.91
N PHE A 570 -25.54 -19.17 -20.63
CA PHE A 570 -24.95 -20.47 -20.37
C PHE A 570 -24.95 -21.36 -21.62
N ASP A 571 -23.94 -22.23 -21.75
CA ASP A 571 -23.85 -23.21 -22.84
C ASP A 571 -24.56 -24.55 -22.55
N ALA A 572 -24.92 -24.79 -21.29
CA ALA A 572 -25.55 -26.02 -20.83
C ALA A 572 -27.07 -25.87 -20.65
N PRO A 573 -27.90 -26.90 -20.97
CA PRO A 573 -29.34 -26.86 -20.74
C PRO A 573 -29.69 -26.70 -19.27
N VAL A 574 -30.58 -25.75 -18.94
CA VAL A 574 -31.11 -25.56 -17.59
C VAL A 574 -32.20 -26.59 -17.30
N THR A 575 -32.09 -27.29 -16.17
CA THR A 575 -33.11 -28.24 -15.70
C THR A 575 -33.98 -27.66 -14.59
N GLU A 576 -33.43 -26.82 -13.72
CA GLU A 576 -34.13 -26.20 -12.59
C GLU A 576 -33.58 -24.80 -12.31
N GLY A 577 -34.34 -24.01 -11.55
CA GLY A 577 -33.86 -22.72 -11.07
C GLY A 577 -34.93 -21.89 -10.39
N THR A 578 -34.50 -20.97 -9.55
CA THR A 578 -35.38 -20.00 -8.90
C THR A 578 -34.59 -18.75 -8.53
N SER A 579 -35.26 -17.61 -8.44
CA SER A 579 -34.68 -16.35 -7.97
C SER A 579 -35.67 -15.62 -7.07
N SER A 580 -35.14 -14.93 -6.07
CA SER A 580 -35.88 -14.05 -5.16
C SER A 580 -35.00 -12.85 -4.83
N GLY A 581 -35.43 -11.66 -5.26
CA GLY A 581 -34.61 -10.45 -5.11
C GLY A 581 -33.33 -10.55 -5.93
N VAL A 582 -32.18 -10.48 -5.25
CA VAL A 582 -30.84 -10.54 -5.87
C VAL A 582 -30.25 -11.94 -5.91
N LYS A 583 -30.87 -12.89 -5.17
CA LYS A 583 -30.37 -14.25 -4.99
C LYS A 583 -31.09 -15.22 -5.88
N GLY A 584 -30.39 -16.25 -6.32
CA GLY A 584 -30.99 -17.35 -7.08
C GLY A 584 -30.01 -18.44 -7.42
N TYR A 585 -30.50 -19.44 -8.14
CA TYR A 585 -29.65 -20.45 -8.77
C TYR A 585 -30.26 -20.94 -10.08
N LEU A 586 -29.39 -21.42 -10.97
CA LEU A 586 -29.73 -22.27 -12.09
C LEU A 586 -29.01 -23.61 -11.93
N ARG A 587 -29.70 -24.70 -12.28
CA ARG A 587 -29.16 -26.06 -12.31
C ARG A 587 -29.13 -26.57 -13.74
N PHE A 588 -28.09 -27.33 -14.08
CA PHE A 588 -27.77 -27.68 -15.46
C PHE A 588 -27.64 -29.19 -15.66
N ASP A 589 -27.95 -29.65 -16.88
CA ASP A 589 -27.43 -30.90 -17.40
C ASP A 589 -26.03 -30.65 -17.99
N ALA A 590 -24.99 -30.87 -17.18
CA ALA A 590 -23.61 -30.60 -17.54
C ALA A 590 -22.96 -31.66 -18.44
N GLY A 591 -23.75 -32.58 -19.03
CA GLY A 591 -23.26 -33.56 -20.00
C GLY A 591 -22.23 -34.56 -19.45
N GLU A 592 -21.50 -35.22 -20.36
CA GLU A 592 -20.46 -36.20 -20.01
C GLU A 592 -19.15 -35.54 -19.54
N ASP A 593 -18.85 -34.35 -20.05
CA ASP A 593 -17.67 -33.55 -19.71
C ASP A 593 -17.82 -32.74 -18.41
N ARG A 594 -19.03 -32.77 -17.81
CA ARG A 594 -19.37 -32.16 -16.52
C ARG A 594 -18.99 -30.69 -16.46
N THR A 595 -19.12 -30.00 -17.58
CA THR A 595 -18.68 -28.61 -17.72
C THR A 595 -19.86 -27.70 -18.05
N VAL A 596 -19.89 -26.54 -17.40
CA VAL A 596 -20.84 -25.45 -17.68
C VAL A 596 -20.03 -24.18 -17.88
N SER A 597 -20.22 -23.50 -19.02
CA SER A 597 -19.60 -22.21 -19.32
C SER A 597 -20.63 -21.10 -19.26
N LEU A 598 -20.25 -19.98 -18.63
CA LEU A 598 -21.02 -18.74 -18.59
C LEU A 598 -20.26 -17.66 -19.36
N ARG A 599 -20.89 -17.07 -20.37
CA ARG A 599 -20.44 -15.79 -20.94
C ARG A 599 -21.27 -14.67 -20.33
N LEU A 600 -20.62 -13.65 -19.75
CA LEU A 600 -21.27 -12.58 -19.00
C LEU A 600 -20.69 -11.23 -19.42
N ALA A 601 -21.53 -10.23 -19.65
CA ALA A 601 -21.14 -8.84 -19.91
C ALA A 601 -21.90 -7.85 -19.03
N THR A 602 -21.28 -6.68 -18.85
CA THR A 602 -21.84 -5.57 -18.07
C THR A 602 -21.96 -4.30 -18.92
N SER A 603 -22.74 -3.33 -18.44
CA SER A 603 -22.88 -2.00 -19.04
C SER A 603 -23.30 -0.99 -17.97
N LEU A 604 -22.89 0.27 -18.10
CA LEU A 604 -23.41 1.39 -17.31
C LEU A 604 -24.55 2.13 -18.02
N ILE A 605 -24.89 1.74 -19.25
CA ILE A 605 -25.93 2.39 -20.06
C ILE A 605 -27.25 1.62 -19.96
N SER A 606 -27.26 0.32 -20.30
CA SER A 606 -28.50 -0.47 -20.34
C SER A 606 -28.26 -1.97 -20.45
N ILE A 607 -29.32 -2.77 -20.25
CA ILE A 607 -29.30 -4.22 -20.55
C ILE A 607 -29.01 -4.48 -22.03
N ASP A 608 -29.58 -3.68 -22.94
CA ASP A 608 -29.37 -3.86 -24.37
C ASP A 608 -27.91 -3.57 -24.77
N GLN A 609 -27.28 -2.59 -24.12
CA GLN A 609 -25.86 -2.35 -24.31
C GLN A 609 -25.01 -3.47 -23.69
N ALA A 610 -25.37 -4.04 -22.54
CA ALA A 610 -24.68 -5.21 -21.99
C ALA A 610 -24.71 -6.41 -22.95
N LYS A 611 -25.86 -6.67 -23.59
CA LYS A 611 -26.00 -7.68 -24.65
C LYS A 611 -25.09 -7.38 -25.84
N ASP A 612 -25.03 -6.11 -26.25
CA ASP A 612 -24.18 -5.70 -27.36
C ASP A 612 -22.69 -5.80 -27.04
N ASN A 613 -22.27 -5.46 -25.82
CA ASN A 613 -20.91 -5.67 -25.32
C ASN A 613 -20.54 -7.15 -25.38
N LEU A 614 -21.43 -8.04 -24.92
CA LEU A 614 -21.21 -9.50 -25.00
C LEU A 614 -21.02 -9.95 -26.45
N ARG A 615 -21.92 -9.53 -27.35
CA ARG A 615 -21.87 -9.85 -28.78
C ARG A 615 -20.59 -9.33 -29.45
N GLN A 616 -20.11 -8.15 -29.07
CA GLN A 616 -18.91 -7.53 -29.64
C GLN A 616 -17.62 -8.19 -29.15
N GLU A 617 -17.51 -8.50 -27.86
CA GLU A 617 -16.27 -8.96 -27.23
C GLU A 617 -16.14 -10.49 -27.20
N ILE A 618 -17.26 -11.19 -27.00
CA ILE A 618 -17.35 -12.65 -26.91
C ILE A 618 -18.53 -13.16 -27.76
N PRO A 619 -18.44 -13.04 -29.11
CA PRO A 619 -19.48 -13.55 -30.01
C PRO A 619 -19.80 -15.03 -29.76
N ASP A 620 -21.00 -15.44 -30.15
CA ASP A 620 -21.43 -16.83 -30.01
C ASP A 620 -20.46 -17.82 -30.69
N GLY A 621 -20.21 -18.95 -30.01
CA GLY A 621 -19.19 -19.94 -30.39
C GLY A 621 -17.73 -19.57 -30.06
N THR A 622 -17.45 -18.41 -29.43
CA THR A 622 -16.09 -18.08 -28.99
C THR A 622 -15.65 -18.97 -27.83
N SER A 623 -14.53 -19.69 -27.97
CA SER A 623 -14.02 -20.58 -26.91
C SER A 623 -13.33 -19.83 -25.77
N PHE A 624 -13.35 -20.42 -24.57
CA PHE A 624 -12.61 -19.94 -23.39
C PHE A 624 -11.12 -19.66 -23.69
N GLU A 625 -10.44 -20.60 -24.35
CA GLU A 625 -9.02 -20.45 -24.69
C GLU A 625 -8.75 -19.28 -25.66
N THR A 626 -9.73 -18.94 -26.51
CA THR A 626 -9.62 -17.78 -27.41
C THR A 626 -9.67 -16.49 -26.62
N VAL A 627 -10.59 -16.36 -25.66
CA VAL A 627 -10.71 -15.17 -24.79
C VAL A 627 -9.44 -15.01 -23.94
N LYS A 628 -9.02 -16.09 -23.27
CA LYS A 628 -7.76 -16.16 -22.51
C LYS A 628 -6.56 -15.72 -23.35
N SER A 629 -6.40 -16.27 -24.56
CA SER A 629 -5.28 -15.92 -25.44
C SER A 629 -5.32 -14.47 -25.91
N ARG A 630 -6.51 -13.89 -26.16
CA ARG A 630 -6.66 -12.47 -26.52
C ARG A 630 -6.24 -11.56 -25.36
N ALA A 631 -6.67 -11.86 -24.13
CA ALA A 631 -6.25 -11.12 -22.94
C ALA A 631 -4.72 -11.24 -22.71
N GLN A 632 -4.17 -12.45 -22.83
CA GLN A 632 -2.72 -12.68 -22.67
C GLN A 632 -1.90 -11.86 -23.67
N LYS A 633 -2.33 -11.80 -24.94
CA LYS A 633 -1.67 -11.00 -25.99
C LYS A 633 -1.67 -9.50 -25.69
N GLN A 634 -2.73 -8.97 -25.07
CA GLN A 634 -2.78 -7.56 -24.68
C GLN A 634 -1.73 -7.28 -23.59
N TRP A 635 -1.66 -8.14 -22.57
CA TRP A 635 -0.65 -8.04 -21.53
C TRP A 635 0.77 -8.22 -22.06
N ASP A 636 1.04 -9.25 -22.85
CA ASP A 636 2.39 -9.47 -23.39
C ASP A 636 2.88 -8.33 -24.27
N LYS A 637 1.98 -7.63 -24.98
CA LYS A 637 2.33 -6.42 -25.74
C LYS A 637 2.83 -5.31 -24.82
N LEU A 638 2.21 -5.10 -23.66
CA LEU A 638 2.63 -4.07 -22.70
C LEU A 638 3.85 -4.51 -21.89
N LEU A 639 3.81 -5.71 -21.32
CA LEU A 639 4.88 -6.26 -20.50
C LEU A 639 6.17 -6.46 -21.31
N GLY A 640 6.04 -6.79 -22.59
CA GLY A 640 7.16 -6.89 -23.53
C GLY A 640 7.87 -5.57 -23.83
N ARG A 641 7.38 -4.42 -23.33
CA ARG A 641 8.10 -3.14 -23.45
C ARG A 641 9.37 -3.10 -22.61
N VAL A 642 9.51 -3.96 -21.60
CA VAL A 642 10.70 -4.00 -20.73
C VAL A 642 11.28 -5.41 -20.69
N GLU A 643 12.53 -5.52 -21.10
CA GLU A 643 13.31 -6.75 -21.04
C GLU A 643 14.55 -6.56 -20.17
N VAL A 644 14.88 -7.55 -19.34
CA VAL A 644 16.00 -7.45 -18.40
C VAL A 644 16.88 -8.70 -18.44
N GLU A 645 18.17 -8.51 -18.18
CA GLU A 645 19.17 -9.57 -18.04
C GLU A 645 19.86 -9.48 -16.66
N GLY A 646 20.18 -10.64 -16.08
CA GLY A 646 20.74 -10.74 -14.73
C GLY A 646 19.71 -10.60 -13.61
N ALA A 647 18.42 -10.79 -13.91
CA ALA A 647 17.34 -10.83 -12.93
C ALA A 647 17.21 -12.22 -12.30
N THR A 648 16.91 -12.28 -10.99
CA THR A 648 16.43 -13.51 -10.34
C THR A 648 14.99 -13.82 -10.77
N PRO A 649 14.48 -15.05 -10.57
CA PRO A 649 13.08 -15.34 -10.83
C PRO A 649 12.10 -14.46 -10.06
N ASP A 650 12.37 -14.19 -8.79
CA ASP A 650 11.57 -13.27 -7.97
C ASP A 650 11.59 -11.84 -8.54
N GLN A 651 12.75 -11.34 -8.98
CA GLN A 651 12.83 -10.03 -9.64
C GLN A 651 12.05 -9.96 -10.97
N LEU A 652 11.97 -11.07 -11.72
CA LEU A 652 11.12 -11.14 -12.92
C LEU A 652 9.64 -11.10 -12.54
N THR A 653 9.24 -11.83 -11.49
CA THR A 653 7.89 -11.78 -10.93
C THR A 653 7.55 -10.37 -10.47
N THR A 654 8.42 -9.71 -9.69
CA THR A 654 8.23 -8.34 -9.22
C THR A 654 8.10 -7.37 -10.39
N LEU A 655 9.02 -7.39 -11.36
CA LEU A 655 8.97 -6.49 -12.52
C LEU A 655 7.67 -6.62 -13.30
N TYR A 656 7.28 -7.84 -13.67
CA TYR A 656 6.09 -8.04 -14.51
C TYR A 656 4.77 -7.93 -13.73
N SER A 657 4.77 -8.20 -12.43
CA SER A 657 3.62 -7.90 -11.57
C SER A 657 3.45 -6.40 -11.36
N SER A 658 4.54 -5.65 -11.18
CA SER A 658 4.51 -4.19 -11.10
C SER A 658 4.03 -3.55 -12.40
N LEU A 659 4.52 -4.01 -13.55
CA LEU A 659 4.00 -3.55 -14.84
C LEU A 659 2.52 -3.91 -15.04
N TYR A 660 2.06 -5.05 -14.52
CA TYR A 660 0.64 -5.38 -14.53
C TYR A 660 -0.18 -4.40 -13.68
N ARG A 661 0.21 -4.16 -12.42
CA ARG A 661 -0.48 -3.23 -11.51
C ARG A 661 -0.50 -1.80 -12.04
N LEU A 662 0.62 -1.36 -12.61
CA LEU A 662 0.74 -0.07 -13.29
C LEU A 662 -0.31 0.11 -14.40
N TYR A 663 -0.75 -0.94 -15.09
CA TYR A 663 -1.71 -0.80 -16.19
C TYR A 663 -3.12 -1.33 -15.84
N LEU A 664 -3.46 -1.45 -14.56
CA LEU A 664 -4.84 -1.72 -14.12
C LEU A 664 -5.69 -0.45 -14.07
N TYR A 665 -5.14 0.64 -13.54
CA TYR A 665 -5.81 1.91 -13.30
C TYR A 665 -5.21 3.02 -14.16
N PRO A 666 -5.93 4.10 -14.51
CA PRO A 666 -7.37 4.25 -14.36
C PRO A 666 -8.15 3.23 -15.20
N ASN A 667 -9.37 2.92 -14.80
CA ASN A 667 -10.28 2.06 -15.57
C ASN A 667 -10.92 2.85 -16.73
N SER A 668 -11.18 2.18 -17.85
CA SER A 668 -12.11 2.68 -18.85
C SER A 668 -13.51 2.83 -18.23
N GLY A 669 -14.20 3.91 -18.58
CA GLY A 669 -15.58 4.17 -18.14
C GLY A 669 -16.53 4.38 -19.32
N PHE A 670 -16.16 3.90 -20.51
CA PHE A 670 -16.87 4.12 -21.76
C PHE A 670 -17.14 2.81 -22.49
N GLU A 671 -18.18 2.81 -23.31
CA GLU A 671 -18.66 1.65 -24.05
C GLU A 671 -18.76 1.97 -25.54
N LYS A 672 -18.69 0.95 -26.39
CA LYS A 672 -18.87 1.11 -27.84
C LYS A 672 -20.34 0.94 -28.22
N VAL A 673 -21.04 2.05 -28.38
CA VAL A 673 -22.46 2.10 -28.78
C VAL A 673 -22.56 2.26 -30.30
N GLY A 674 -22.87 1.16 -30.99
CA GLY A 674 -22.89 1.11 -32.45
C GLY A 674 -21.52 1.41 -33.06
N SER A 675 -21.35 2.63 -33.62
CA SER A 675 -20.09 3.07 -34.24
C SER A 675 -19.31 4.09 -33.42
N LYS A 676 -19.83 4.53 -32.28
CA LYS A 676 -19.25 5.57 -31.43
C LYS A 676 -18.85 5.02 -30.07
N PHE A 677 -17.94 5.72 -29.40
CA PHE A 677 -17.74 5.55 -27.96
C PHE A 677 -18.65 6.53 -27.21
N GLN A 678 -19.32 6.03 -26.18
CA GLN A 678 -20.18 6.83 -25.30
C GLN A 678 -20.05 6.34 -23.86
N TYR A 679 -20.46 7.15 -22.90
CA TYR A 679 -20.47 6.77 -21.49
C TYR A 679 -21.63 7.40 -20.73
N ALA A 680 -22.04 6.74 -19.64
CA ALA A 680 -22.92 7.29 -18.63
C ALA A 680 -22.10 8.23 -17.71
N SER A 681 -22.29 9.54 -17.81
CA SER A 681 -21.43 10.52 -17.12
C SER A 681 -21.70 10.57 -15.60
N PRO A 682 -20.71 10.24 -14.74
CA PRO A 682 -20.83 10.42 -13.29
C PRO A 682 -20.56 11.87 -12.84
N PHE A 683 -20.22 12.75 -13.79
CA PHE A 683 -19.85 14.15 -13.55
C PHE A 683 -20.97 15.14 -13.90
N SER A 684 -22.00 14.66 -14.59
CA SER A 684 -23.19 15.43 -14.96
C SER A 684 -24.35 15.11 -14.03
N ALA A 685 -25.25 16.08 -13.82
CA ALA A 685 -26.52 15.81 -13.17
C ALA A 685 -27.32 14.76 -13.97
N MET A 686 -27.93 13.80 -13.28
CA MET A 686 -28.76 12.78 -13.91
C MET A 686 -30.05 13.43 -14.45
N PRO A 687 -30.37 13.33 -15.76
CA PRO A 687 -31.62 13.83 -16.31
C PRO A 687 -32.86 13.07 -15.82
N GLY A 688 -32.72 11.85 -15.31
CA GLY A 688 -33.82 11.07 -14.76
C GLY A 688 -33.34 9.97 -13.81
N PRO A 689 -34.24 9.18 -13.21
CA PRO A 689 -33.87 8.03 -12.39
C PRO A 689 -33.47 6.82 -13.24
N ASP A 690 -32.68 5.91 -12.68
CA ASP A 690 -32.42 4.61 -13.29
C ASP A 690 -33.70 3.75 -13.34
N THR A 691 -33.88 3.00 -14.43
CA THR A 691 -34.89 1.93 -14.54
C THR A 691 -34.20 0.56 -14.43
N PRO A 692 -34.95 -0.55 -14.26
CA PRO A 692 -34.33 -1.88 -14.25
C PRO A 692 -33.55 -2.24 -15.53
N THR A 693 -33.78 -1.52 -16.63
CA THR A 693 -33.21 -1.84 -17.95
C THR A 693 -32.32 -0.74 -18.55
N HIS A 694 -32.32 0.48 -18.01
CA HIS A 694 -31.61 1.63 -18.57
C HIS A 694 -31.21 2.65 -17.50
N THR A 695 -30.04 3.29 -17.65
CA THR A 695 -29.56 4.31 -16.72
C THR A 695 -30.34 5.63 -16.83
N GLY A 696 -30.44 6.36 -15.73
CA GLY A 696 -30.90 7.74 -15.68
C GLY A 696 -29.80 8.78 -15.91
N ALA A 697 -28.54 8.35 -16.07
CA ALA A 697 -27.39 9.22 -16.29
C ALA A 697 -27.42 9.90 -17.66
N LYS A 698 -26.73 11.04 -17.77
CA LYS A 698 -26.52 11.70 -19.05
C LYS A 698 -25.53 10.89 -19.88
N ILE A 699 -25.96 10.44 -21.06
CA ILE A 699 -25.08 9.78 -22.03
C ILE A 699 -24.29 10.83 -22.81
N VAL A 700 -22.97 10.69 -22.86
CA VAL A 700 -22.06 11.63 -23.52
C VAL A 700 -21.21 10.90 -24.55
N ASP A 701 -20.99 11.53 -25.71
CA ASP A 701 -20.09 11.02 -26.75
C ASP A 701 -18.63 11.19 -26.31
N GLY A 702 -17.83 10.14 -26.44
CA GLY A 702 -16.40 10.17 -26.14
C GLY A 702 -15.93 9.01 -25.26
N LYS A 703 -14.69 9.12 -24.80
CA LYS A 703 -14.06 8.20 -23.86
C LYS A 703 -13.82 8.91 -22.53
N VAL A 704 -14.07 8.23 -21.42
CA VAL A 704 -13.80 8.71 -20.07
C VAL A 704 -13.02 7.67 -19.29
N TYR A 705 -12.16 8.13 -18.40
CA TYR A 705 -11.40 7.28 -17.48
C TYR A 705 -11.73 7.66 -16.04
N VAL A 706 -11.75 6.65 -15.17
CA VAL A 706 -12.16 6.76 -13.77
C VAL A 706 -11.26 5.90 -12.87
N ASN A 707 -11.46 5.93 -11.55
CA ASN A 707 -10.68 5.13 -10.58
C ASN A 707 -9.19 5.51 -10.54
N ASN A 708 -8.90 6.75 -10.15
CA ASN A 708 -7.52 7.24 -10.00
C ASN A 708 -7.39 8.28 -8.90
N GLY A 709 -6.41 8.08 -8.01
CA GLY A 709 -5.90 9.08 -7.09
C GLY A 709 -4.74 9.84 -7.68
N PHE A 710 -4.92 11.11 -8.02
CA PHE A 710 -3.81 11.90 -8.53
C PHE A 710 -2.80 12.23 -7.46
N TRP A 711 -3.21 12.33 -6.19
CA TRP A 711 -2.27 12.52 -5.09
C TRP A 711 -1.22 11.42 -5.14
N ASP A 712 -1.57 10.16 -5.33
CA ASP A 712 -0.64 9.03 -5.45
C ASP A 712 0.14 9.06 -6.77
N THR A 713 -0.61 8.99 -7.86
CA THR A 713 -0.12 8.57 -9.18
C THR A 713 0.74 9.61 -9.89
N TYR A 714 0.68 10.90 -9.51
CA TYR A 714 1.48 11.93 -10.19
C TYR A 714 2.99 11.70 -10.06
N ARG A 715 3.42 11.06 -8.97
CA ARG A 715 4.83 10.90 -8.62
C ARG A 715 5.56 10.00 -9.62
N THR A 716 4.95 8.86 -9.98
CA THR A 716 5.65 7.81 -10.74
C THR A 716 4.78 7.19 -11.84
N THR A 717 3.49 6.97 -11.60
CA THR A 717 2.55 6.34 -12.56
C THR A 717 2.38 7.16 -13.84
N TRP A 718 2.01 8.44 -13.75
CA TRP A 718 1.84 9.32 -14.92
C TRP A 718 3.15 9.55 -15.71
N PRO A 719 4.31 9.71 -15.04
CA PRO A 719 5.60 9.66 -15.72
C PRO A 719 5.86 8.36 -16.48
N ALA A 720 5.44 7.22 -15.94
CA ALA A 720 5.61 5.93 -16.60
C ALA A 720 4.73 5.83 -17.85
N TYR A 721 3.46 6.25 -17.78
CA TYR A 721 2.60 6.32 -18.97
C TYR A 721 3.16 7.22 -20.05
N SER A 722 3.60 8.42 -19.69
CA SER A 722 4.20 9.39 -20.62
C SER A 722 5.50 8.88 -21.24
N PHE A 723 6.19 7.94 -20.59
CA PHE A 723 7.46 7.38 -21.07
C PHE A 723 7.28 6.12 -21.90
N LEU A 724 6.44 5.17 -21.46
CA LEU A 724 6.27 3.86 -22.07
C LEU A 724 5.18 3.82 -23.14
N THR A 725 4.07 4.53 -22.91
CA THR A 725 2.84 4.49 -23.70
C THR A 725 2.26 5.91 -23.90
N PRO A 726 3.03 6.87 -24.45
CA PRO A 726 2.60 8.26 -24.55
C PRO A 726 1.29 8.45 -25.31
N SER A 727 0.98 7.67 -26.35
CA SER A 727 -0.32 7.78 -27.04
C SER A 727 -1.49 7.41 -26.14
N GLN A 728 -1.37 6.35 -25.32
CA GLN A 728 -2.40 5.97 -24.35
C GLN A 728 -2.48 6.99 -23.21
N ALA A 729 -1.35 7.54 -22.78
CA ALA A 729 -1.32 8.61 -21.79
C ALA A 729 -2.15 9.82 -22.26
N GLY A 730 -1.98 10.25 -23.51
CA GLY A 730 -2.77 11.33 -24.11
C GLY A 730 -4.28 11.06 -24.13
N GLU A 731 -4.69 9.86 -24.54
CA GLU A 731 -6.09 9.43 -24.51
C GLU A 731 -6.67 9.45 -23.08
N MET A 732 -5.90 9.01 -22.08
CA MET A 732 -6.32 9.05 -20.69
C MET A 732 -6.43 10.48 -20.16
N VAL A 733 -5.48 11.36 -20.48
CA VAL A 733 -5.55 12.78 -20.13
C VAL A 733 -6.82 13.41 -20.72
N ASP A 734 -7.12 13.17 -22.00
CA ASP A 734 -8.34 13.67 -22.64
C ASP A 734 -9.61 13.17 -21.93
N GLY A 735 -9.63 11.93 -21.44
CA GLY A 735 -10.74 11.41 -20.64
C GLY A 735 -10.92 12.13 -19.29
N PHE A 736 -9.83 12.51 -18.62
CA PHE A 736 -9.90 13.34 -17.40
C PHE A 736 -10.26 14.81 -17.70
N VAL A 737 -9.80 15.36 -18.82
CA VAL A 737 -10.22 16.68 -19.32
C VAL A 737 -11.69 16.68 -19.70
N GLN A 738 -12.22 15.56 -20.18
CA GLN A 738 -13.65 15.41 -20.45
C GLN A 738 -14.49 15.54 -19.16
N GLN A 739 -13.99 15.10 -18.00
CA GLN A 739 -14.64 15.35 -16.70
C GLN A 739 -14.80 16.86 -16.45
N TYR A 740 -13.75 17.64 -16.75
CA TYR A 740 -13.79 19.10 -16.67
C TYR A 740 -14.81 19.69 -17.65
N LYS A 741 -14.91 19.18 -18.87
CA LYS A 741 -15.91 19.61 -19.85
C LYS A 741 -17.35 19.29 -19.42
N ASP A 742 -17.55 18.15 -18.74
CA ASP A 742 -18.86 17.68 -18.28
C ASP A 742 -19.34 18.39 -17.01
N GLY A 743 -18.50 18.39 -15.96
CA GLY A 743 -18.86 18.84 -14.61
C GLY A 743 -18.10 20.09 -14.14
N GLY A 744 -17.23 20.66 -14.97
CA GLY A 744 -16.51 21.90 -14.70
C GLY A 744 -15.22 21.73 -13.89
N TRP A 745 -14.82 20.52 -13.52
CA TRP A 745 -13.60 20.24 -12.73
C TRP A 745 -12.96 18.92 -13.18
N THR A 746 -11.65 18.79 -13.03
CA THR A 746 -10.98 17.48 -13.11
C THR A 746 -10.97 16.86 -11.72
N SER A 747 -11.23 15.55 -11.62
CA SER A 747 -11.21 14.86 -10.32
C SER A 747 -9.82 14.92 -9.68
N ARG A 748 -9.78 15.11 -8.35
CA ARG A 748 -8.56 14.88 -7.53
C ARG A 748 -8.38 13.39 -7.26
N TRP A 749 -9.48 12.80 -6.77
CA TRP A 749 -9.70 11.38 -6.67
C TRP A 749 -10.99 11.04 -7.42
N SER A 750 -10.91 10.07 -8.33
CA SER A 750 -12.06 9.61 -9.12
C SER A 750 -12.47 8.21 -8.66
N SER A 751 -13.73 8.01 -8.24
CA SER A 751 -14.34 6.68 -8.08
C SER A 751 -15.88 6.74 -8.11
N PRO A 752 -16.52 6.58 -9.27
CA PRO A 752 -16.01 7.07 -10.55
C PRO A 752 -16.05 8.61 -10.64
N GLY A 753 -16.90 9.29 -9.85
CA GLY A 753 -17.05 10.74 -9.78
C GLY A 753 -16.06 11.42 -8.83
N TYR A 754 -16.34 12.67 -8.44
CA TYR A 754 -15.46 13.51 -7.60
C TYR A 754 -15.45 13.10 -6.12
N ALA A 755 -14.60 12.16 -5.72
CA ALA A 755 -14.46 11.75 -4.32
C ALA A 755 -13.59 12.76 -3.53
N ASP A 756 -13.98 13.04 -2.28
CA ASP A 756 -13.23 13.94 -1.39
C ASP A 756 -12.19 13.19 -0.56
N LEU A 757 -11.06 12.86 -1.18
CA LEU A 757 -9.93 12.22 -0.52
C LEU A 757 -8.60 12.85 -0.91
N MET A 758 -7.65 12.72 0.01
CA MET A 758 -6.28 13.24 -0.08
C MET A 758 -6.23 14.76 -0.34
N THR A 759 -5.01 15.28 -0.48
CA THR A 759 -4.72 16.70 -0.71
C THR A 759 -4.17 16.96 -2.11
N GLY A 760 -4.06 18.23 -2.51
CA GLY A 760 -3.50 18.65 -3.80
C GLY A 760 -4.44 18.48 -5.01
N THR A 761 -4.09 19.13 -6.13
CA THR A 761 -4.77 18.99 -7.44
C THR A 761 -3.80 18.38 -8.45
N SER A 762 -3.19 17.26 -8.08
CA SER A 762 -2.00 16.70 -8.75
C SER A 762 -2.17 16.24 -10.20
N SER A 763 -3.39 16.30 -10.75
CA SER A 763 -3.61 16.26 -12.20
C SER A 763 -2.93 17.44 -12.92
N ASP A 764 -2.84 18.62 -12.28
CA ASP A 764 -2.21 19.82 -12.86
C ASP A 764 -0.75 19.53 -13.25
N VAL A 765 0.05 18.99 -12.32
CA VAL A 765 1.47 18.66 -12.59
C VAL A 765 1.63 17.41 -13.46
N ALA A 766 0.76 16.40 -13.33
CA ALA A 766 0.81 15.20 -14.14
C ALA A 766 0.58 15.52 -15.64
N PHE A 767 -0.43 16.33 -15.96
CA PHE A 767 -0.73 16.72 -17.34
C PHE A 767 0.29 17.70 -17.89
N ALA A 768 0.78 18.63 -17.07
CA ALA A 768 1.88 19.50 -17.45
C ALA A 768 3.14 18.71 -17.82
N ASP A 769 3.51 17.71 -17.04
CA ASP A 769 4.65 16.84 -17.31
C ASP A 769 4.49 16.06 -18.61
N ALA A 770 3.32 15.47 -18.85
CA ALA A 770 2.99 14.81 -20.12
C ALA A 770 3.14 15.78 -21.31
N TYR A 771 2.63 17.02 -21.18
CA TYR A 771 2.72 18.03 -22.23
C TYR A 771 4.15 18.47 -22.54
N VAL A 772 4.95 18.71 -21.49
CA VAL A 772 6.37 19.09 -21.62
C VAL A 772 7.19 17.97 -22.27
N LYS A 773 6.80 16.70 -22.05
CA LYS A 773 7.39 15.52 -22.68
C LYS A 773 6.90 15.27 -24.11
N GLY A 774 5.90 16.03 -24.57
CA GLY A 774 5.40 15.98 -25.95
C GLY A 774 4.28 14.97 -26.18
N VAL A 775 3.57 14.56 -25.13
CA VAL A 775 2.32 13.79 -25.24
C VAL A 775 1.24 14.66 -25.88
N ASP A 776 0.47 14.07 -26.80
CA ASP A 776 -0.59 14.77 -27.56
C ASP A 776 -1.95 14.58 -26.90
N PHE A 777 -2.66 15.69 -26.62
CA PHE A 777 -3.98 15.77 -26.00
C PHE A 777 -4.52 17.22 -26.08
N ASP A 778 -5.74 17.49 -25.61
CA ASP A 778 -6.33 18.84 -25.51
C ASP A 778 -5.66 19.70 -24.43
N ALA A 779 -4.47 20.19 -24.74
CA ALA A 779 -3.63 20.94 -23.81
C ALA A 779 -4.22 22.30 -23.40
N GLU A 780 -5.03 22.94 -24.24
CA GLU A 780 -5.67 24.21 -23.85
C GLU A 780 -6.74 23.97 -22.78
N ALA A 781 -7.59 22.95 -22.94
CA ALA A 781 -8.60 22.61 -21.94
C ALA A 781 -8.00 22.06 -20.64
N ALA A 782 -6.95 21.24 -20.72
CA ALA A 782 -6.22 20.76 -19.54
C ALA A 782 -5.59 21.92 -18.76
N TYR A 783 -4.99 22.88 -19.45
CA TYR A 783 -4.42 24.06 -18.82
C TYR A 783 -5.49 24.96 -18.19
N ASP A 784 -6.62 25.17 -18.86
CA ASP A 784 -7.74 25.93 -18.29
C ASP A 784 -8.31 25.25 -17.02
N ALA A 785 -8.39 23.92 -17.00
CA ALA A 785 -8.78 23.15 -15.81
C ALA A 785 -7.80 23.36 -14.63
N ALA A 786 -6.49 23.32 -14.91
CA ALA A 786 -5.46 23.53 -13.91
C ALA A 786 -5.44 24.98 -13.36
N VAL A 787 -5.60 25.98 -14.25
CA VAL A 787 -5.75 27.38 -13.81
C VAL A 787 -6.99 27.55 -12.95
N LYS A 788 -8.11 26.90 -13.28
CA LYS A 788 -9.32 26.94 -12.45
C LYS A 788 -9.07 26.38 -11.04
N ASN A 789 -8.43 25.21 -10.92
CA ASN A 789 -8.01 24.62 -9.64
C ASN A 789 -7.20 25.59 -8.78
N ALA A 790 -6.32 26.35 -9.43
CA ALA A 790 -5.33 27.21 -8.82
C ALA A 790 -5.79 28.66 -8.54
N THR A 791 -6.99 29.05 -8.99
CA THR A 791 -7.45 30.46 -8.94
C THR A 791 -8.91 30.66 -8.55
N VAL A 792 -9.68 29.58 -8.35
CA VAL A 792 -11.13 29.65 -8.09
C VAL A 792 -11.48 28.88 -6.82
N VAL A 793 -12.39 29.45 -6.02
CA VAL A 793 -12.95 28.77 -4.84
C VAL A 793 -13.82 27.59 -5.29
N PRO A 794 -13.53 26.34 -4.88
CA PRO A 794 -14.34 25.21 -5.28
C PRO A 794 -15.73 25.24 -4.64
N PRO A 795 -16.79 24.84 -5.37
CA PRO A 795 -18.17 24.86 -4.85
C PRO A 795 -18.47 23.72 -3.87
N GLN A 796 -17.62 22.69 -3.82
CA GLN A 796 -17.76 21.51 -2.97
C GLN A 796 -16.38 20.92 -2.66
N SER A 797 -16.28 20.07 -1.63
CA SER A 797 -14.98 19.61 -1.13
C SER A 797 -14.26 18.59 -2.04
N GLY A 798 -14.99 17.84 -2.88
CA GLY A 798 -14.41 16.83 -3.79
C GLY A 798 -13.67 17.37 -5.02
N VAL A 799 -13.61 18.70 -5.23
CA VAL A 799 -12.98 19.33 -6.41
C VAL A 799 -12.16 20.55 -6.02
N GLY A 800 -11.22 20.95 -6.90
CA GLY A 800 -10.37 22.13 -6.70
C GLY A 800 -9.51 22.08 -5.43
N ARG A 801 -8.83 23.20 -5.12
CA ARG A 801 -7.99 23.30 -3.93
C ARG A 801 -8.81 23.78 -2.73
N LYS A 802 -8.70 23.09 -1.59
CA LYS A 802 -9.30 23.56 -0.32
C LYS A 802 -8.55 24.80 0.17
N GLY A 803 -9.25 25.72 0.84
CA GLY A 803 -8.66 26.98 1.34
C GLY A 803 -8.44 28.07 0.29
N MET A 804 -8.92 27.91 -0.95
CA MET A 804 -8.76 28.90 -2.03
C MET A 804 -9.38 30.27 -1.78
N ALA A 805 -10.26 30.40 -0.78
CA ALA A 805 -10.86 31.68 -0.45
C ALA A 805 -9.82 32.71 0.04
N THR A 806 -8.75 32.24 0.69
CA THR A 806 -7.72 33.08 1.35
C THR A 806 -6.30 32.75 0.91
N SER A 807 -6.02 31.48 0.58
CA SER A 807 -4.65 31.01 0.31
C SER A 807 -3.88 31.74 -0.81
N PRO A 808 -4.48 32.22 -1.92
CA PRO A 808 -3.74 32.98 -2.92
C PRO A 808 -3.13 34.27 -2.37
N PHE A 809 -3.77 34.88 -1.36
CA PHE A 809 -3.42 36.18 -0.80
C PHE A 809 -2.50 36.05 0.42
N LEU A 810 -2.72 35.01 1.24
CA LEU A 810 -1.83 34.68 2.36
C LEU A 810 -0.47 34.12 1.90
N GLY A 811 -0.40 33.57 0.68
CA GLY A 811 0.76 32.84 0.17
C GLY A 811 0.87 31.42 0.73
N TYR A 812 -0.10 30.95 1.50
CA TYR A 812 -0.19 29.58 2.04
C TYR A 812 -1.63 29.23 2.43
N THR A 813 -1.92 27.93 2.55
CA THR A 813 -3.20 27.45 3.10
C THR A 813 -3.13 27.41 4.63
N SER A 814 -4.03 28.14 5.29
CA SER A 814 -4.00 28.28 6.75
C SER A 814 -4.43 27.00 7.49
N THR A 815 -4.11 26.94 8.79
CA THR A 815 -4.52 25.87 9.71
C THR A 815 -6.02 25.71 9.91
N ASP A 816 -6.84 26.65 9.42
CA ASP A 816 -8.31 26.53 9.41
C ASP A 816 -8.78 25.47 8.40
N THR A 817 -7.96 25.19 7.39
CA THR A 817 -8.15 24.05 6.50
C THR A 817 -7.47 22.84 7.12
N HIS A 818 -8.22 21.75 7.30
CA HIS A 818 -7.66 20.46 7.72
C HIS A 818 -6.52 20.05 6.77
N GLU A 819 -5.35 19.70 7.34
CA GLU A 819 -4.13 19.38 6.59
C GLU A 819 -3.62 20.52 5.70
N GLY A 820 -3.82 21.77 6.14
CA GLY A 820 -3.52 22.97 5.35
C GLY A 820 -2.09 23.05 4.80
N LEU A 821 -1.08 22.61 5.56
CA LEU A 821 0.30 22.57 5.07
C LEU A 821 0.48 21.60 3.89
N SER A 822 -0.14 20.42 3.94
CA SER A 822 -0.11 19.45 2.86
C SER A 822 -0.75 20.02 1.60
N TRP A 823 -1.91 20.69 1.75
CA TRP A 823 -2.55 21.45 0.66
C TRP A 823 -1.65 22.53 0.05
N ALA A 824 -0.89 23.24 0.88
CA ALA A 824 0.02 24.28 0.42
C ALA A 824 1.21 23.69 -0.35
N LEU A 825 1.93 22.74 0.23
CA LEU A 825 3.14 22.16 -0.38
C LEU A 825 2.83 21.41 -1.69
N GLU A 826 1.76 20.60 -1.71
CA GLU A 826 1.30 19.97 -2.96
C GLU A 826 0.80 21.03 -3.97
N GLY A 827 0.18 22.12 -3.50
CA GLY A 827 -0.22 23.25 -4.33
C GLY A 827 0.95 23.90 -5.08
N TYR A 828 2.09 24.09 -4.43
CA TYR A 828 3.28 24.70 -5.04
C TYR A 828 3.94 23.80 -6.08
N LEU A 829 3.90 22.48 -5.90
CA LEU A 829 4.30 21.50 -6.92
C LEU A 829 3.43 21.62 -8.17
N ASN A 830 2.12 21.74 -7.97
CA ASN A 830 1.15 21.92 -9.03
C ASN A 830 1.32 23.26 -9.77
N ASP A 831 1.62 24.33 -9.04
CA ASP A 831 1.92 25.64 -9.63
C ASP A 831 3.17 25.62 -10.51
N TYR A 832 4.20 24.87 -10.12
CA TYR A 832 5.36 24.65 -10.99
C TYR A 832 4.96 23.95 -12.30
N GLY A 833 4.11 22.91 -12.22
CA GLY A 833 3.53 22.25 -13.40
C GLY A 833 2.79 23.21 -14.32
N ILE A 834 1.86 23.99 -13.77
CA ILE A 834 1.10 25.01 -14.51
C ILE A 834 2.06 26.02 -15.16
N ALA A 835 3.10 26.45 -14.44
CA ALA A 835 4.08 27.38 -14.97
C ALA A 835 4.84 26.80 -16.17
N GLN A 836 5.30 25.55 -16.12
CA GLN A 836 6.01 24.92 -17.23
C GLN A 836 5.10 24.67 -18.44
N MET A 837 3.86 24.25 -18.21
CA MET A 837 2.87 24.06 -19.27
C MET A 837 2.52 25.39 -19.95
N GLY A 838 2.25 26.44 -19.17
CA GLY A 838 1.96 27.79 -19.67
C GLY A 838 3.12 28.37 -20.48
N LYS A 839 4.36 28.20 -20.02
CA LYS A 839 5.57 28.58 -20.78
C LYS A 839 5.63 27.89 -22.15
N THR A 840 5.33 26.59 -22.18
CA THR A 840 5.35 25.78 -23.41
C THR A 840 4.20 26.16 -24.36
N LEU A 841 3.00 26.41 -23.82
CA LEU A 841 1.85 26.90 -24.58
C LEU A 841 2.09 28.30 -25.15
N TYR A 842 2.73 29.20 -24.39
CA TYR A 842 3.11 30.52 -24.88
C TYR A 842 4.09 30.42 -26.06
N ALA A 843 5.11 29.57 -25.94
CA ALA A 843 6.09 29.35 -27.01
C ALA A 843 5.43 28.84 -28.31
N LYS A 844 4.34 28.06 -28.21
CA LYS A 844 3.59 27.53 -29.35
C LYS A 844 2.55 28.49 -29.91
N THR A 845 1.83 29.22 -29.07
CA THR A 845 0.63 29.99 -29.46
C THR A 845 0.83 31.50 -29.51
N GLY A 846 1.83 32.03 -28.80
CA GLY A 846 2.04 33.47 -28.62
C GLY A 846 0.97 34.19 -27.77
N LYS A 847 -0.02 33.48 -27.21
CA LYS A 847 -1.09 34.07 -26.38
C LYS A 847 -0.51 34.62 -25.08
N LYS A 848 -0.62 35.93 -24.85
CA LYS A 848 0.03 36.63 -23.72
C LYS A 848 -0.35 36.08 -22.34
N ARG A 849 -1.61 35.68 -22.13
CA ARG A 849 -2.10 35.14 -20.84
C ARG A 849 -1.21 34.02 -20.30
N TYR A 850 -0.78 33.10 -21.16
CA TYR A 850 0.04 31.95 -20.74
C TYR A 850 1.41 32.38 -20.22
N LYS A 851 1.98 33.46 -20.76
CA LYS A 851 3.24 34.00 -20.25
C LYS A 851 3.05 34.63 -18.86
N GLU A 852 2.01 35.45 -18.71
CA GLU A 852 1.74 36.18 -17.46
C GLU A 852 1.37 35.23 -16.31
N GLU A 853 0.51 34.27 -16.58
CA GLU A 853 0.14 33.19 -15.67
C GLU A 853 1.35 32.31 -15.34
N SER A 854 2.17 31.93 -16.33
CA SER A 854 3.39 31.14 -16.10
C SER A 854 4.38 31.85 -15.15
N GLU A 855 4.61 33.14 -15.33
CA GLU A 855 5.46 33.94 -14.45
C GLU A 855 4.88 34.07 -13.03
N TYR A 856 3.55 34.16 -12.90
CA TYR A 856 2.87 34.19 -11.60
C TYR A 856 2.98 32.85 -10.86
N PHE A 857 2.64 31.73 -11.50
CA PHE A 857 2.71 30.42 -10.87
C PHE A 857 4.14 29.96 -10.59
N LEU A 858 5.13 30.36 -11.39
CA LEU A 858 6.54 30.10 -11.08
C LEU A 858 7.01 30.85 -9.82
N ASN A 859 6.45 32.04 -9.55
CA ASN A 859 6.68 32.75 -8.30
C ASN A 859 6.01 32.02 -7.14
N ARG A 860 4.72 31.68 -7.28
CA ARG A 860 3.93 31.00 -6.24
C ARG A 860 4.49 29.62 -5.88
N ALA A 861 5.10 28.93 -6.83
CA ALA A 861 5.79 27.65 -6.59
C ALA A 861 6.97 27.73 -5.59
N GLN A 862 7.44 28.94 -5.26
CA GLN A 862 8.48 29.20 -4.25
C GLN A 862 7.91 29.57 -2.86
N ASP A 863 6.59 29.71 -2.71
CA ASP A 863 5.97 30.14 -1.45
C ASP A 863 6.07 29.10 -0.31
N TYR A 864 6.57 27.91 -0.59
CA TYR A 864 6.91 26.92 0.43
C TYR A 864 7.84 27.49 1.52
N VAL A 865 8.66 28.49 1.20
CA VAL A 865 9.51 29.20 2.17
C VAL A 865 8.71 29.86 3.30
N ASN A 866 7.44 30.22 3.06
CA ASN A 866 6.57 30.87 4.04
C ASN A 866 6.15 29.91 5.16
N LEU A 867 6.19 28.60 4.91
CA LEU A 867 5.86 27.56 5.90
C LEU A 867 7.09 26.92 6.54
N PHE A 868 8.32 27.36 6.19
CA PHE A 868 9.54 26.84 6.81
C PHE A 868 9.87 27.59 8.11
N ASP A 869 9.72 26.92 9.24
CA ASP A 869 10.12 27.45 10.53
C ASP A 869 11.61 27.19 10.75
N SER A 870 12.44 28.17 10.40
CA SER A 870 13.90 28.08 10.59
C SER A 870 14.36 27.83 12.03
N LYS A 871 13.53 28.13 13.05
CA LYS A 871 13.86 27.85 14.46
C LYS A 871 13.58 26.39 14.82
N ALA A 872 12.51 25.81 14.30
CA ALA A 872 12.20 24.38 14.44
C ALA A 872 13.05 23.51 13.50
N GLY A 873 13.43 24.04 12.33
CA GLY A 873 14.13 23.33 11.26
C GLY A 873 13.21 22.45 10.41
N PHE A 874 11.91 22.75 10.37
CA PHE A 874 10.88 21.97 9.69
C PHE A 874 9.79 22.87 9.08
N PHE A 875 9.03 22.30 8.16
CA PHE A 875 7.77 22.89 7.72
C PHE A 875 6.69 22.64 8.79
N GLN A 876 5.93 23.68 9.15
CA GLN A 876 4.74 23.53 10.00
C GLN A 876 3.64 24.52 9.60
N GLY A 877 2.39 24.23 9.96
CA GLY A 877 1.24 25.07 9.57
C GLY A 877 1.27 26.45 10.20
N ARG A 878 0.63 27.42 9.53
CA ARG A 878 0.38 28.77 10.03
C ARG A 878 -1.11 29.11 10.02
N ASP A 879 -1.57 29.83 11.04
CA ASP A 879 -2.92 30.40 11.05
C ASP A 879 -3.06 31.55 10.03
N ALA A 880 -4.28 32.06 9.85
CA ALA A 880 -4.54 33.17 8.93
C ALA A 880 -3.87 34.50 9.37
N GLN A 881 -3.39 34.59 10.61
CA GLN A 881 -2.67 35.75 11.16
C GLN A 881 -1.15 35.61 11.03
N GLY A 882 -0.66 34.47 10.53
CA GLY A 882 0.77 34.19 10.33
C GLY A 882 1.48 33.56 11.52
N ASN A 883 0.77 33.18 12.59
CA ASN A 883 1.37 32.47 13.72
C ASN A 883 1.54 30.98 13.40
N TRP A 884 2.64 30.40 13.86
CA TRP A 884 2.86 28.95 13.78
C TRP A 884 1.83 28.18 14.60
N ARG A 885 1.40 27.00 14.12
CA ARG A 885 0.51 26.11 14.87
C ARG A 885 1.10 25.75 16.23
N VAL A 886 2.39 25.41 16.26
CA VAL A 886 3.12 25.07 17.47
C VAL A 886 4.28 26.05 17.62
N ASP A 887 4.45 26.57 18.84
CA ASP A 887 5.63 27.36 19.17
C ASP A 887 6.91 26.59 18.80
N SER A 888 7.84 27.22 18.08
CA SER A 888 9.01 26.56 17.49
C SER A 888 9.83 25.76 18.49
N ALA A 889 9.90 26.20 19.76
CA ALA A 889 10.67 25.53 20.81
C ALA A 889 10.00 24.27 21.37
N LYS A 890 8.72 24.05 21.06
CA LYS A 890 7.91 22.89 21.49
C LYS A 890 7.54 21.96 20.34
N TYR A 891 7.92 22.30 19.12
CA TYR A 891 7.59 21.51 17.94
C TYR A 891 8.33 20.17 17.97
N ASP A 892 7.58 19.07 17.87
CA ASP A 892 8.12 17.72 17.72
C ASP A 892 7.77 17.20 16.32
N PRO A 893 8.75 17.00 15.42
CA PRO A 893 8.50 16.57 14.04
C PRO A 893 7.96 15.15 13.93
N ARG A 894 7.92 14.38 15.03
CA ARG A 894 7.42 13.00 15.05
C ARG A 894 5.91 12.91 15.14
N VAL A 895 5.24 13.98 15.60
CA VAL A 895 3.77 13.99 15.77
C VAL A 895 3.07 13.97 14.41
N TRP A 896 2.25 12.95 14.18
CA TRP A 896 1.51 12.74 12.93
C TRP A 896 0.23 13.59 12.85
N GLY A 897 -0.20 13.90 11.62
CA GLY A 897 -1.48 14.56 11.37
C GLY A 897 -1.48 16.07 11.61
N TYR A 898 -2.66 16.65 11.87
CA TYR A 898 -2.98 18.09 11.90
C TYR A 898 -2.70 18.82 10.59
N ASP A 899 -1.43 19.08 10.31
CA ASP A 899 -0.92 19.80 9.14
C ASP A 899 -0.55 18.83 8.00
N TYR A 900 -0.23 17.59 8.36
CA TYR A 900 0.32 16.57 7.49
C TYR A 900 -0.74 15.51 7.15
N THR A 901 -0.91 15.20 5.87
CA THR A 901 -1.66 14.03 5.39
C THR A 901 -0.77 12.80 5.49
N GLU A 902 -1.22 11.78 6.21
CA GLU A 902 -0.62 10.43 6.36
C GLU A 902 0.86 10.42 6.76
N THR A 903 1.31 11.46 7.46
CA THR A 903 2.70 11.55 7.92
C THR A 903 2.87 12.58 9.04
N ASN A 904 4.10 12.99 9.28
CA ASN A 904 4.53 13.97 10.27
C ASN A 904 5.50 15.00 9.63
N GLY A 905 6.13 15.83 10.47
CA GLY A 905 7.09 16.85 10.03
C GLY A 905 8.28 16.29 9.24
N TRP A 906 8.69 15.04 9.50
CA TRP A 906 9.76 14.39 8.75
C TRP A 906 9.36 14.03 7.32
N GLY A 907 8.13 13.56 7.10
CA GLY A 907 7.63 13.22 5.77
C GLY A 907 7.64 14.41 4.81
N TYR A 908 7.25 15.59 5.31
CA TYR A 908 7.21 16.83 4.51
C TYR A 908 8.51 17.65 4.52
N ALA A 909 9.55 17.24 5.27
CA ALA A 909 10.81 17.98 5.37
C ALA A 909 11.51 18.19 4.01
N PHE A 910 11.16 17.40 2.99
CA PHE A 910 11.79 17.43 1.68
C PHE A 910 10.81 17.69 0.53
N THR A 911 9.59 18.15 0.81
CA THR A 911 8.53 18.38 -0.19
C THR A 911 8.65 19.75 -0.83
N ALA A 912 9.76 19.96 -1.55
CA ALA A 912 9.93 21.05 -2.52
C ALA A 912 10.90 20.65 -3.67
N PRO A 913 10.76 19.47 -4.30
CA PRO A 913 11.68 19.03 -5.35
C PRO A 913 11.72 19.96 -6.57
N GLN A 914 10.64 20.71 -6.85
CA GLN A 914 10.63 21.76 -7.89
C GLN A 914 11.70 22.82 -7.68
N ASP A 915 12.10 23.05 -6.43
CA ASP A 915 13.15 23.99 -6.06
C ASP A 915 14.16 23.38 -5.06
N SER A 916 14.69 22.21 -5.43
CA SER A 916 15.62 21.44 -4.60
C SER A 916 16.85 22.23 -4.09
N ARG A 917 17.38 23.19 -4.86
CA ARG A 917 18.45 24.11 -4.44
C ARG A 917 17.94 25.17 -3.46
N GLY A 918 16.76 25.73 -3.69
CA GLY A 918 16.12 26.64 -2.75
C GLY A 918 15.85 25.98 -1.40
N LEU A 919 15.35 24.74 -1.41
CA LEU A 919 15.19 23.91 -0.22
C LEU A 919 16.54 23.65 0.47
N ALA A 920 17.59 23.33 -0.29
CA ALA A 920 18.93 23.19 0.28
C ALA A 920 19.36 24.48 1.00
N ASN A 921 19.11 25.65 0.40
CA ASN A 921 19.45 26.94 0.99
C ASN A 921 18.69 27.21 2.31
N LEU A 922 17.46 26.74 2.47
CA LEU A 922 16.73 26.81 3.77
C LEU A 922 17.43 26.02 4.88
N TYR A 923 18.06 24.89 4.52
CA TYR A 923 18.85 24.08 5.46
C TYR A 923 20.31 24.53 5.63
N GLY A 924 20.72 25.64 5.01
CA GLY A 924 22.10 26.14 5.07
C GLY A 924 23.00 25.66 3.92
N GLY A 925 22.40 25.29 2.79
CA GLY A 925 23.07 24.83 1.58
C GLY A 925 23.11 23.31 1.44
N ARG A 926 23.87 22.82 0.44
CA ARG A 926 23.97 21.39 0.10
C ARG A 926 24.38 20.50 1.29
N ASP A 927 25.34 20.95 2.08
CA ASP A 927 25.81 20.20 3.27
C ASP A 927 24.74 20.16 4.36
N GLY A 928 23.96 21.24 4.51
CA GLY A 928 22.83 21.31 5.43
C GLY A 928 21.72 20.34 5.06
N LEU A 929 21.34 20.30 3.77
CA LEU A 929 20.37 19.32 3.26
C LEU A 929 20.88 17.87 3.45
N ALA A 930 22.15 17.60 3.13
CA ALA A 930 22.77 16.29 3.36
C ALA A 930 22.67 15.86 4.83
N LYS A 931 22.99 16.76 5.77
CA LYS A 931 22.89 16.49 7.20
C LYS A 931 21.45 16.21 7.64
N LYS A 932 20.47 16.94 7.09
CA LYS A 932 19.05 16.71 7.40
C LYS A 932 18.56 15.36 6.89
N LEU A 933 19.01 14.96 5.70
CA LEU A 933 18.74 13.62 5.17
C LEU A 933 19.43 12.54 6.01
N ASP A 934 20.70 12.72 6.40
CA ASP A 934 21.40 11.79 7.28
C ASP A 934 20.64 11.62 8.62
N GLU A 935 20.12 12.72 9.19
CA GLU A 935 19.29 12.73 10.40
C GLU A 935 17.96 11.97 10.20
N TYR A 936 17.30 12.18 9.06
CA TYR A 936 16.06 11.49 8.70
C TYR A 936 16.23 9.97 8.61
N PHE A 937 17.29 9.48 7.96
CA PHE A 937 17.59 8.05 7.87
C PHE A 937 18.12 7.44 9.19
N ALA A 938 18.60 8.28 10.12
CA ALA A 938 19.13 7.83 11.41
C ALA A 938 18.09 7.86 12.55
N THR A 939 17.08 8.72 12.46
CA THR A 939 16.04 8.88 13.49
C THR A 939 15.02 7.75 13.36
N PRO A 940 14.82 6.87 14.34
CA PRO A 940 13.88 5.75 14.20
C PRO A 940 12.42 6.20 14.17
N GLU A 941 11.62 5.72 13.21
CA GLU A 941 10.17 5.64 13.35
C GLU A 941 9.82 4.52 14.34
N THR A 942 8.86 4.78 15.20
CA THR A 942 8.57 4.02 16.42
C THR A 942 7.16 3.45 16.46
N ALA A 943 6.24 3.98 15.64
CA ALA A 943 4.81 3.71 15.69
C ALA A 943 4.23 3.83 17.12
N SER A 944 4.77 4.77 17.91
CA SER A 944 4.42 4.94 19.32
C SER A 944 3.09 5.69 19.47
N PRO A 945 2.16 5.24 20.35
CA PRO A 945 0.92 5.95 20.66
C PRO A 945 1.12 7.42 21.08
N GLU A 946 2.30 7.78 21.58
CA GLU A 946 2.63 9.16 21.98
C GLU A 946 2.71 10.14 20.78
N PHE A 947 2.89 9.64 19.55
CA PHE A 947 3.09 10.45 18.35
C PHE A 947 1.92 10.41 17.36
N VAL A 948 0.77 9.81 17.73
CA VAL A 948 -0.39 9.64 16.83
C VAL A 948 -1.06 10.96 16.42
N GLY A 949 -0.81 12.03 17.19
CA GLY A 949 -1.33 13.37 16.95
C GLY A 949 -2.84 13.38 16.69
N SER A 950 -3.26 13.83 15.51
CA SER A 950 -4.69 13.99 15.20
C SER A 950 -5.43 12.70 14.83
N TYR A 951 -4.74 11.56 14.67
CA TYR A 951 -5.35 10.30 14.21
C TYR A 951 -6.09 9.53 15.31
N GLY A 952 -5.88 9.85 16.59
CA GLY A 952 -6.55 9.19 17.72
C GLY A 952 -6.09 7.75 18.02
N GLY A 953 -5.23 7.17 17.17
CA GLY A 953 -4.64 5.84 17.33
C GLY A 953 -3.50 5.62 16.34
N VAL A 954 -2.75 4.52 16.51
CA VAL A 954 -1.70 4.11 15.57
C VAL A 954 -2.37 3.57 14.30
N ILE A 955 -2.14 4.24 13.18
CA ILE A 955 -2.61 3.80 11.86
C ILE A 955 -1.59 2.85 11.22
N HIS A 956 -2.00 2.11 10.19
CA HIS A 956 -1.15 1.07 9.58
C HIS A 956 0.15 1.65 9.00
N GLU A 957 0.12 2.85 8.42
CA GLU A 957 1.26 3.54 7.81
C GLU A 957 2.37 3.83 8.83
N MET A 958 2.02 4.11 10.09
CA MET A 958 3.00 4.28 11.17
C MET A 958 3.74 2.98 11.47
N THR A 959 3.00 1.87 11.54
CA THR A 959 3.54 0.53 11.82
C THR A 959 4.41 0.04 10.67
N GLU A 960 3.96 0.27 9.44
CA GLU A 960 4.70 -0.07 8.23
C GLU A 960 5.99 0.75 8.12
N ALA A 961 5.94 2.06 8.37
CA ALA A 961 7.11 2.94 8.32
C ALA A 961 8.18 2.52 9.34
N ARG A 962 7.77 2.11 10.56
CA ARG A 962 8.66 1.48 11.55
C ARG A 962 9.36 0.25 10.97
N ASP A 963 8.59 -0.65 10.34
CA ASP A 963 9.09 -1.94 9.84
C ASP A 963 9.87 -1.86 8.53
N VAL A 964 9.84 -0.71 7.85
CA VAL A 964 10.82 -0.36 6.80
C VAL A 964 12.25 -0.38 7.37
N ARG A 965 12.47 -0.05 8.65
CA ARG A 965 13.80 -0.12 9.31
C ARG A 965 14.89 0.72 8.60
N MET A 966 14.51 1.93 8.18
CA MET A 966 15.38 2.95 7.55
C MET A 966 15.24 4.34 8.19
N GLY A 967 15.04 4.40 9.51
CA GLY A 967 14.79 5.65 10.22
C GLY A 967 13.36 6.15 9.99
N MET A 968 13.21 7.45 9.71
CA MET A 968 11.93 8.09 9.36
C MET A 968 11.54 7.87 7.90
N TYR A 969 12.38 7.16 7.12
CA TYR A 969 12.06 6.76 5.77
C TYR A 969 11.01 5.65 5.73
N GLY A 970 9.75 6.05 5.84
CA GLY A 970 8.59 5.19 5.61
C GLY A 970 8.32 5.04 4.12
N HIS A 971 9.11 4.22 3.42
CA HIS A 971 8.86 3.91 2.01
C HIS A 971 7.42 3.41 1.79
N SER A 972 6.74 2.92 2.82
CA SER A 972 5.36 2.41 2.78
C SER A 972 4.34 3.44 2.31
N ASN A 973 4.69 4.73 2.35
CA ASN A 973 3.84 5.82 1.93
C ASN A 973 4.57 6.77 0.94
N GLN A 974 3.79 7.33 0.04
CA GLN A 974 4.09 8.11 -1.14
C GLN A 974 4.94 9.34 -0.84
N VAL A 975 4.69 10.01 0.28
CA VAL A 975 5.43 11.22 0.68
C VAL A 975 6.93 10.98 0.81
N ALA A 976 7.36 9.74 1.04
CA ALA A 976 8.77 9.37 1.15
C ALA A 976 9.44 9.09 -0.20
N HIS A 977 8.69 8.78 -1.26
CA HIS A 977 9.22 8.10 -2.45
C HIS A 977 10.32 8.84 -3.20
N HIS A 978 10.32 10.18 -3.17
CA HIS A 978 11.35 11.00 -3.81
C HIS A 978 12.57 11.26 -2.91
N VAL A 979 12.48 11.04 -1.60
CA VAL A 979 13.44 11.53 -0.60
C VAL A 979 14.84 10.94 -0.80
N THR A 980 14.96 9.67 -1.21
CA THR A 980 16.27 9.06 -1.50
C THR A 980 17.03 9.78 -2.63
N TYR A 981 16.32 10.35 -3.59
CA TYR A 981 16.88 11.12 -4.70
C TYR A 981 17.23 12.56 -4.33
N MET A 982 16.80 13.08 -3.17
CA MET A 982 17.18 14.42 -2.69
C MET A 982 18.66 14.53 -2.31
N TYR A 983 19.36 13.40 -2.09
CA TYR A 983 20.82 13.40 -1.97
C TYR A 983 21.53 13.83 -3.27
N ASP A 984 20.90 13.69 -4.44
CA ASP A 984 21.44 14.24 -5.69
C ASP A 984 21.45 15.77 -5.67
N ALA A 985 20.43 16.39 -5.07
CA ALA A 985 20.37 17.84 -4.87
C ALA A 985 21.38 18.32 -3.80
N ALA A 986 21.62 17.52 -2.77
CA ALA A 986 22.73 17.73 -1.83
C ALA A 986 24.11 17.44 -2.48
N GLY A 987 24.10 16.78 -3.64
CA GLY A 987 25.24 16.29 -4.41
C GLY A 987 26.15 15.33 -3.65
N ARG A 988 25.51 14.39 -2.94
CA ARG A 988 26.06 13.14 -2.44
C ARG A 988 25.36 11.96 -3.15
N PRO A 989 25.47 11.82 -4.49
CA PRO A 989 24.73 10.81 -5.25
C PRO A 989 25.01 9.36 -4.84
N TRP A 990 26.14 9.10 -4.18
CA TRP A 990 26.42 7.76 -3.63
C TRP A 990 25.47 7.36 -2.49
N GLU A 991 24.88 8.32 -1.76
CA GLU A 991 23.85 8.03 -0.75
C GLU A 991 22.51 7.68 -1.42
N THR A 992 22.14 8.38 -2.51
CA THR A 992 21.00 7.97 -3.36
C THR A 992 21.19 6.53 -3.85
N GLN A 993 22.36 6.22 -4.41
CA GLN A 993 22.67 4.88 -4.93
C GLN A 993 22.57 3.80 -3.85
N LYS A 994 23.12 4.06 -2.66
CA LYS A 994 23.07 3.14 -1.51
C LYS A 994 21.63 2.91 -1.07
N ASN A 995 20.86 3.97 -0.81
CA ASN A 995 19.53 3.86 -0.22
C ASN A 995 18.51 3.29 -1.22
N VAL A 996 18.56 3.70 -2.49
CA VAL A 996 17.71 3.11 -3.55
C VAL A 996 17.98 1.61 -3.72
N ARG A 997 19.26 1.19 -3.63
CA ARG A 997 19.61 -0.23 -3.73
C ARG A 997 19.26 -1.03 -2.49
N GLU A 998 19.27 -0.43 -1.30
CA GLU A 998 18.71 -1.06 -0.11
C GLU A 998 17.21 -1.33 -0.31
N VAL A 999 16.43 -0.32 -0.70
CA VAL A 999 14.98 -0.45 -0.99
C VAL A 999 14.68 -1.57 -1.99
N LEU A 1000 15.29 -1.51 -3.18
CA LEU A 1000 15.07 -2.50 -4.26
C LEU A 1000 15.46 -3.93 -3.85
N SER A 1001 16.37 -4.08 -2.88
CA SER A 1001 16.85 -5.40 -2.46
C SER A 1001 15.95 -6.12 -1.46
N ARG A 1002 15.10 -5.39 -0.72
CA ARG A 1002 14.36 -5.98 0.40
C ARG A 1002 12.91 -5.56 0.61
N LEU A 1003 12.46 -4.44 0.03
CA LEU A 1003 11.10 -3.92 0.29
C LEU A 1003 10.05 -4.45 -0.70
N TYR A 1004 10.47 -5.22 -1.71
CA TYR A 1004 9.59 -5.80 -2.74
C TYR A 1004 9.59 -7.34 -2.76
N THR A 1005 9.94 -7.99 -1.65
CA THR A 1005 10.04 -9.45 -1.51
C THR A 1005 8.75 -10.11 -0.99
N GLY A 1006 8.67 -11.45 -1.07
CA GLY A 1006 7.55 -12.23 -0.52
C GLY A 1006 6.41 -12.52 -1.51
N SER A 1007 6.66 -12.37 -2.82
CA SER A 1007 5.67 -12.61 -3.88
C SER A 1007 5.03 -14.01 -3.81
N ASP A 1008 5.77 -15.02 -3.36
CA ASP A 1008 5.34 -16.43 -3.29
C ASP A 1008 4.29 -16.72 -2.18
N ILE A 1009 4.02 -15.75 -1.30
CA ILE A 1009 3.01 -15.85 -0.23
C ILE A 1009 2.05 -14.66 -0.23
N GLY A 1010 1.80 -14.09 -1.41
CA GLY A 1010 0.86 -12.99 -1.58
C GLY A 1010 1.30 -11.65 -0.96
N GLN A 1011 2.54 -11.52 -0.49
CA GLN A 1011 3.11 -10.22 -0.08
C GLN A 1011 3.64 -9.46 -1.32
N GLY A 1012 4.80 -8.82 -1.23
CA GLY A 1012 5.47 -8.20 -2.37
C GLY A 1012 5.60 -6.69 -2.28
N TYR A 1013 4.85 -6.01 -1.41
CA TYR A 1013 5.02 -4.58 -1.10
C TYR A 1013 5.16 -4.38 0.40
N HIS A 1014 5.60 -3.21 0.81
CA HIS A 1014 5.83 -2.82 2.21
C HIS A 1014 4.85 -1.76 2.73
N GLY A 1015 3.84 -1.43 1.93
CA GLY A 1015 2.70 -0.56 2.21
C GLY A 1015 1.70 -0.70 1.07
N ASP A 1016 0.76 0.24 0.94
CA ASP A 1016 -0.25 0.22 -0.13
C ASP A 1016 0.34 0.39 -1.54
N GLU A 1017 -0.20 -0.36 -2.51
CA GLU A 1017 0.32 -0.32 -3.89
C GLU A 1017 -0.04 0.97 -4.64
N ASP A 1018 -1.21 1.51 -4.30
CA ASP A 1018 -1.78 2.78 -4.76
C ASP A 1018 -1.78 2.99 -6.27
N ASN A 1019 -2.57 2.15 -6.94
CA ASN A 1019 -2.95 2.30 -8.35
C ASN A 1019 -1.75 2.42 -9.29
N GLY A 1020 -0.71 1.63 -9.04
CA GLY A 1020 0.50 1.59 -9.85
C GLY A 1020 1.65 2.46 -9.34
N GLU A 1021 1.47 3.26 -8.29
CA GLU A 1021 2.50 4.16 -7.78
C GLU A 1021 3.76 3.37 -7.38
N GLN A 1022 3.64 2.45 -6.40
CA GLN A 1022 4.83 1.76 -5.88
C GLN A 1022 5.48 0.89 -6.97
N SER A 1023 4.64 0.38 -7.88
CA SER A 1023 5.06 -0.40 -9.03
C SER A 1023 5.87 0.42 -10.04
N ALA A 1024 5.46 1.66 -10.31
CA ALA A 1024 6.20 2.58 -11.17
C ALA A 1024 7.48 3.08 -10.49
N TRP A 1025 7.47 3.27 -9.17
CA TRP A 1025 8.69 3.55 -8.40
C TRP A 1025 9.73 2.45 -8.60
N PHE A 1026 9.33 1.18 -8.41
CA PHE A 1026 10.20 0.03 -8.62
C PHE A 1026 10.76 0.01 -10.05
N LEU A 1027 9.90 0.22 -11.05
CA LEU A 1027 10.31 0.23 -12.46
C LEU A 1027 11.39 1.29 -12.72
N PHE A 1028 11.13 2.56 -12.42
CA PHE A 1028 12.06 3.66 -12.66
C PHE A 1028 13.39 3.45 -11.92
N SER A 1029 13.31 3.17 -10.61
CA SER A 1029 14.50 2.93 -9.78
C SER A 1029 15.31 1.73 -10.28
N SER A 1030 14.66 0.65 -10.76
CA SER A 1030 15.36 -0.51 -11.33
C SER A 1030 16.09 -0.23 -12.65
N LEU A 1031 15.56 0.71 -13.46
CA LEU A 1031 16.21 1.25 -14.66
C LEU A 1031 17.35 2.22 -14.33
N GLY A 1032 17.45 2.68 -13.09
CA GLY A 1032 18.50 3.55 -12.58
C GLY A 1032 18.22 5.05 -12.70
N PHE A 1033 16.96 5.46 -12.88
CA PHE A 1033 16.57 6.87 -12.89
C PHE A 1033 15.11 7.10 -12.45
N TYR A 1034 14.78 8.25 -11.88
CA TYR A 1034 13.48 8.56 -11.24
C TYR A 1034 12.96 9.96 -11.58
N PRO A 1035 11.65 10.17 -11.79
CA PRO A 1035 11.06 11.49 -12.09
C PRO A 1035 10.98 12.42 -10.86
N LEU A 1036 12.13 12.90 -10.36
CA LEU A 1036 12.20 13.73 -9.14
C LEU A 1036 11.47 15.08 -9.27
N VAL A 1037 11.75 15.82 -10.34
CA VAL A 1037 11.23 17.18 -10.55
C VAL A 1037 10.11 17.13 -11.58
N MET A 1038 8.92 16.73 -11.14
CA MET A 1038 7.75 16.59 -11.99
C MET A 1038 7.42 17.88 -12.77
N GLY A 1039 7.15 17.78 -14.07
CA GLY A 1039 6.91 18.92 -14.96
C GLY A 1039 8.16 19.51 -15.61
N SER A 1040 9.37 19.12 -15.18
CA SER A 1040 10.63 19.63 -15.76
C SER A 1040 11.04 18.94 -17.06
N GLY A 1041 10.54 17.73 -17.33
CA GLY A 1041 11.04 16.89 -18.41
C GLY A 1041 12.40 16.25 -18.12
N GLU A 1042 12.81 16.09 -16.87
CA GLU A 1042 14.06 15.42 -16.46
C GLU A 1042 13.84 14.26 -15.47
N TYR A 1043 14.83 13.36 -15.38
CA TYR A 1043 14.88 12.24 -14.44
C TYR A 1043 16.19 12.27 -13.63
N ALA A 1044 16.11 12.17 -12.30
CA ALA A 1044 17.26 12.03 -11.42
C ALA A 1044 17.88 10.63 -11.56
N VAL A 1045 19.19 10.49 -11.41
CA VAL A 1045 19.92 9.24 -11.63
C VAL A 1045 20.17 8.51 -10.31
N GLY A 1046 19.68 7.28 -10.22
CA GLY A 1046 19.91 6.39 -9.07
C GLY A 1046 21.01 5.36 -9.34
N SER A 1047 20.73 4.10 -8.98
CA SER A 1047 21.57 2.94 -9.33
C SER A 1047 20.68 1.86 -9.95
N PRO A 1048 20.99 1.37 -11.17
CA PRO A 1048 20.21 0.30 -11.80
C PRO A 1048 20.26 -1.01 -11.01
N LEU A 1049 19.23 -1.85 -11.18
CA LEU A 1049 19.11 -3.17 -10.52
C LEU A 1049 19.66 -4.31 -11.39
N PHE A 1050 19.47 -4.22 -12.70
CA PHE A 1050 19.81 -5.30 -13.64
C PHE A 1050 21.19 -5.08 -14.28
N THR A 1051 21.76 -6.14 -14.84
CA THR A 1051 23.02 -6.03 -15.61
C THR A 1051 22.78 -5.40 -16.99
N LYS A 1052 21.58 -5.59 -17.52
CA LYS A 1052 21.07 -4.88 -18.70
C LYS A 1052 19.54 -4.80 -18.62
N ALA A 1053 19.00 -3.66 -19.02
CA ALA A 1053 17.58 -3.49 -19.30
C ALA A 1053 17.41 -2.86 -20.68
N THR A 1054 16.40 -3.31 -21.44
CA THR A 1054 16.00 -2.75 -22.73
C THR A 1054 14.56 -2.29 -22.60
N VAL A 1055 14.31 -1.01 -22.85
CA VAL A 1055 12.97 -0.41 -22.90
C VAL A 1055 12.62 -0.12 -24.35
N HIS A 1056 11.59 -0.80 -24.84
CA HIS A 1056 11.04 -0.62 -26.19
C HIS A 1056 10.01 0.51 -26.19
N LEU A 1057 10.46 1.69 -26.62
CA LEU A 1057 9.65 2.91 -26.67
C LEU A 1057 8.60 2.80 -27.77
N GLU A 1058 7.45 3.45 -27.57
CA GLU A 1058 6.34 3.44 -28.53
C GLU A 1058 6.69 3.99 -29.92
N ASN A 1059 7.71 4.86 -30.01
CA ASN A 1059 8.22 5.38 -31.28
C ASN A 1059 9.14 4.39 -32.05
N GLY A 1060 9.24 3.14 -31.60
CA GLY A 1060 10.04 2.08 -32.23
C GLY A 1060 11.55 2.20 -31.98
N LYS A 1061 11.96 2.99 -30.99
CA LYS A 1061 13.35 3.07 -30.52
C LYS A 1061 13.54 2.29 -29.23
N ASP A 1062 14.78 1.85 -29.00
CA ASP A 1062 15.16 1.18 -27.76
C ASP A 1062 16.01 2.11 -26.91
N LEU A 1063 15.68 2.21 -25.62
CA LEU A 1063 16.59 2.69 -24.59
C LEU A 1063 17.23 1.48 -23.91
N VAL A 1064 18.55 1.36 -24.00
CA VAL A 1064 19.31 0.27 -23.40
C VAL A 1064 20.10 0.79 -22.19
N VAL A 1065 19.78 0.30 -21.00
CA VAL A 1065 20.56 0.51 -19.78
C VAL A 1065 21.53 -0.65 -19.62
N LYS A 1066 22.83 -0.35 -19.53
CA LYS A 1066 23.90 -1.34 -19.35
C LYS A 1066 24.65 -1.08 -18.05
N ALA A 1067 24.71 -2.09 -17.19
CA ALA A 1067 25.48 -2.08 -15.95
C ALA A 1067 26.12 -3.47 -15.74
N PRO A 1068 27.06 -3.91 -16.61
CA PRO A 1068 27.50 -5.31 -16.67
C PRO A 1068 28.21 -5.80 -15.40
N LYS A 1069 28.71 -4.89 -14.56
CA LYS A 1069 29.33 -5.20 -13.26
C LYS A 1069 28.37 -5.10 -12.09
N ASN A 1070 27.09 -4.81 -12.32
CA ASN A 1070 26.10 -4.67 -11.25
C ASN A 1070 25.98 -5.96 -10.44
N SER A 1071 25.89 -5.82 -9.12
CA SER A 1071 25.69 -6.93 -8.18
C SER A 1071 25.19 -6.39 -6.84
N THR A 1072 24.99 -7.28 -5.87
CA THR A 1072 24.72 -6.91 -4.46
C THR A 1072 25.89 -6.14 -3.82
N ARG A 1073 27.11 -6.28 -4.35
CA ARG A 1073 28.29 -5.55 -3.90
C ARG A 1073 28.54 -4.26 -4.68
N ASN A 1074 28.33 -4.28 -6.00
CA ASN A 1074 28.65 -3.17 -6.88
C ASN A 1074 27.42 -2.28 -7.10
N VAL A 1075 27.11 -1.46 -6.09
CA VAL A 1075 25.93 -0.59 -6.06
C VAL A 1075 26.24 0.87 -6.44
N TYR A 1076 27.52 1.27 -6.48
CA TYR A 1076 27.91 2.66 -6.68
C TYR A 1076 28.32 2.96 -8.11
N VAL A 1077 27.79 4.04 -8.68
CA VAL A 1077 28.14 4.54 -10.01
C VAL A 1077 29.51 5.21 -9.97
N GLN A 1078 30.45 4.68 -10.74
CA GLN A 1078 31.80 5.20 -10.95
C GLN A 1078 31.85 6.18 -12.13
N GLY A 1079 30.93 6.01 -13.08
CA GLY A 1079 30.75 6.89 -14.21
C GLY A 1079 29.53 6.49 -15.03
N LEU A 1080 28.93 7.46 -15.71
CA LEU A 1080 27.84 7.25 -16.65
C LEU A 1080 28.28 7.74 -18.04
N LYS A 1081 27.99 6.95 -19.08
CA LYS A 1081 28.02 7.43 -20.46
C LYS A 1081 26.63 7.38 -21.07
N VAL A 1082 26.27 8.44 -21.79
CA VAL A 1082 25.06 8.48 -22.63
C VAL A 1082 25.50 8.49 -24.08
N ASN A 1083 25.12 7.47 -24.85
CA ASN A 1083 25.50 7.31 -26.25
C ASN A 1083 27.01 7.45 -26.47
N GLY A 1084 27.80 6.83 -25.59
CA GLY A 1084 29.27 6.83 -25.62
C GLY A 1084 29.95 8.10 -25.07
N ARG A 1085 29.19 9.15 -24.72
CA ARG A 1085 29.73 10.40 -24.17
C ARG A 1085 29.64 10.41 -22.65
N SER A 1086 30.70 10.85 -21.98
CA SER A 1086 30.69 10.99 -20.51
C SER A 1086 29.60 11.95 -20.06
N TRP A 1087 28.80 11.51 -19.09
CA TRP A 1087 27.75 12.27 -18.43
C TRP A 1087 28.15 12.49 -16.97
N LYS A 1088 28.09 13.74 -16.51
CA LYS A 1088 28.55 14.14 -15.17
C LYS A 1088 27.46 14.74 -14.29
N SER A 1089 26.24 14.90 -14.83
CA SER A 1089 25.07 15.35 -14.08
C SER A 1089 24.32 14.15 -13.52
N THR A 1090 23.66 14.34 -12.39
CA THR A 1090 22.69 13.41 -11.80
C THR A 1090 21.29 13.57 -12.39
N SER A 1091 21.13 14.39 -13.43
CA SER A 1091 19.86 14.57 -14.15
C SER A 1091 19.96 14.09 -15.59
N LEU A 1092 18.90 13.48 -16.11
CA LEU A 1092 18.77 12.97 -17.48
C LEU A 1092 17.53 13.57 -18.16
N PRO A 1093 17.70 14.33 -19.26
CA PRO A 1093 16.56 14.89 -19.98
C PRO A 1093 15.70 13.82 -20.65
N HIS A 1094 14.38 13.92 -20.53
CA HIS A 1094 13.42 13.06 -21.25
C HIS A 1094 13.65 13.09 -22.76
N SER A 1095 13.91 14.28 -23.32
CA SER A 1095 14.18 14.45 -24.76
C SER A 1095 15.41 13.67 -25.28
N LEU A 1096 16.30 13.25 -24.38
CA LEU A 1096 17.44 12.39 -24.66
C LEU A 1096 17.02 10.91 -24.60
N LEU A 1097 16.29 10.51 -23.55
CA LEU A 1097 15.82 9.14 -23.35
C LEU A 1097 14.78 8.72 -24.40
N ALA A 1098 13.85 9.61 -24.76
CA ALA A 1098 12.78 9.37 -25.73
C ALA A 1098 13.30 9.12 -27.16
N LYS A 1099 14.55 9.46 -27.46
CA LYS A 1099 15.20 9.15 -28.75
C LYS A 1099 15.79 7.73 -28.79
N GLY A 1100 15.68 6.98 -27.69
CA GLY A 1100 16.42 5.75 -27.46
C GLY A 1100 17.91 6.01 -27.25
N GLY A 1101 18.70 4.94 -27.31
CA GLY A 1101 20.15 4.98 -27.16
C GLY A 1101 20.66 4.09 -26.03
N VAL A 1102 21.85 4.37 -25.53
CA VAL A 1102 22.53 3.56 -24.52
C VAL A 1102 22.94 4.41 -23.32
N LEU A 1103 22.47 4.02 -22.13
CA LEU A 1103 23.00 4.45 -20.83
C LEU A 1103 23.98 3.37 -20.35
N GLU A 1104 25.27 3.70 -20.24
CA GLU A 1104 26.31 2.76 -19.77
C GLU A 1104 26.82 3.21 -18.40
N PHE A 1105 26.45 2.45 -17.37
CA PHE A 1105 26.86 2.64 -15.99
C PHE A 1105 28.10 1.78 -15.69
N ASP A 1106 29.19 2.41 -15.29
CA ASP A 1106 30.34 1.73 -14.68
C ASP A 1106 30.08 1.59 -13.18
N MET A 1107 29.88 0.35 -12.71
CA MET A 1107 29.50 0.05 -11.33
C MET A 1107 30.72 -0.38 -10.50
N GLY A 1108 30.76 0.03 -9.24
CA GLY A 1108 31.83 -0.29 -8.30
C GLY A 1108 31.35 -0.50 -6.86
N PRO A 1109 32.20 -1.10 -6.01
CA PRO A 1109 31.83 -1.48 -4.64
C PRO A 1109 32.00 -0.36 -3.60
N LYS A 1110 32.48 0.82 -4.02
CA LYS A 1110 32.74 1.97 -3.14
C LYS A 1110 32.21 3.26 -3.77
N PRO A 1111 31.79 4.26 -2.97
CA PRO A 1111 31.43 5.60 -3.46
C PRO A 1111 32.51 6.19 -4.39
N SER A 1112 32.06 6.99 -5.36
CA SER A 1112 32.92 7.73 -6.29
C SER A 1112 32.63 9.23 -6.26
N SER A 1113 33.44 10.03 -6.96
CA SER A 1113 33.20 11.47 -7.11
C SER A 1113 32.26 11.84 -8.27
N TRP A 1114 31.67 10.85 -8.96
CA TRP A 1114 30.73 11.09 -10.06
C TRP A 1114 29.49 11.86 -9.55
N GLY A 1115 28.98 12.81 -10.32
CA GLY A 1115 27.75 13.55 -9.98
C GLY A 1115 27.87 14.59 -8.86
N THR A 1116 29.07 14.88 -8.36
CA THR A 1116 29.27 15.78 -7.18
C THR A 1116 29.47 17.25 -7.52
N GLY A 1117 29.67 17.59 -8.80
CA GLY A 1117 30.04 18.93 -9.24
C GLY A 1117 28.99 20.00 -8.91
N LYS A 1118 29.41 21.28 -8.96
CA LYS A 1118 28.53 22.43 -8.64
C LYS A 1118 27.24 22.45 -9.48
N ASN A 1119 27.34 22.08 -10.76
CA ASN A 1119 26.23 22.09 -11.72
C ASN A 1119 25.76 20.66 -12.07
N ALA A 1120 26.04 19.68 -11.20
CA ALA A 1120 25.67 18.29 -11.45
C ALA A 1120 24.25 17.96 -10.99
N ALA A 1121 23.72 18.69 -10.01
CA ALA A 1121 22.43 18.46 -9.36
C ALA A 1121 21.23 18.56 -10.33
N PRO A 1122 20.05 18.03 -9.92
CA PRO A 1122 18.79 18.22 -10.64
C PRO A 1122 18.44 19.69 -10.85
N VAL A 1123 17.55 19.96 -11.80
CA VAL A 1123 16.98 21.29 -12.01
C VAL A 1123 16.27 21.82 -10.77
N SER A 1124 16.24 23.14 -10.66
CA SER A 1124 15.66 23.89 -9.54
C SER A 1124 15.18 25.24 -10.05
N ILE A 1125 14.16 25.83 -9.43
CA ILE A 1125 13.76 27.22 -9.72
C ILE A 1125 14.91 28.17 -9.35
N THR A 1126 15.40 28.06 -8.11
CA THR A 1126 16.51 28.83 -7.55
C THR A 1126 17.84 28.46 -8.21
N GLN A 1127 18.58 29.48 -8.66
CA GLN A 1127 19.85 29.33 -9.39
C GLN A 1127 21.08 29.80 -8.60
N ASP A 1128 20.89 30.38 -7.41
CA ASP A 1128 21.97 30.82 -6.53
C ASP A 1128 21.92 30.10 -5.16
N ASP A 1129 22.80 30.51 -4.24
CA ASP A 1129 22.95 29.88 -2.93
C ASP A 1129 22.25 30.70 -1.83
N LYS A 1130 21.14 31.37 -2.17
CA LYS A 1130 20.30 32.13 -1.23
C LYS A 1130 18.95 31.46 -1.05
N ALA A 1131 18.37 31.62 0.15
CA ALA A 1131 16.98 31.21 0.36
C ALA A 1131 16.07 31.96 -0.64
N PRO A 1132 15.09 31.27 -1.24
CA PRO A 1132 14.16 31.92 -2.15
C PRO A 1132 13.42 33.06 -1.45
N ALA A 1133 13.18 34.13 -2.20
CA ALA A 1133 12.38 35.28 -1.77
C ALA A 1133 11.32 35.55 -2.85
N PRO A 1134 10.21 34.78 -2.85
CA PRO A 1134 9.13 35.00 -3.79
C PRO A 1134 8.58 36.42 -3.64
N ARG A 1135 8.06 36.96 -4.74
CA ARG A 1135 7.37 38.25 -4.73
C ARG A 1135 6.14 38.13 -3.83
N ALA A 1136 5.91 39.14 -3.00
CA ALA A 1136 4.79 39.21 -2.08
C ALA A 1136 3.90 40.41 -2.42
N ASP A 1137 2.67 40.40 -1.91
CA ASP A 1137 1.81 41.58 -1.95
C ASP A 1137 2.39 42.71 -1.09
N VAL A 1138 2.70 43.81 -1.77
CA VAL A 1138 3.26 45.02 -1.15
C VAL A 1138 2.18 46.01 -0.74
N VAL A 1139 0.90 45.71 -1.00
CA VAL A 1139 -0.22 46.55 -0.57
C VAL A 1139 -0.48 46.36 0.93
N LYS A 1140 -0.76 47.48 1.60
CA LYS A 1140 -1.12 47.55 3.02
C LYS A 1140 -2.27 48.53 3.20
N GLY A 1141 -3.49 48.04 3.05
CA GLY A 1141 -4.72 48.82 3.16
C GLY A 1141 -5.78 48.13 4.02
N ASP A 1142 -6.84 48.87 4.34
CA ASP A 1142 -8.01 48.35 5.05
C ASP A 1142 -9.20 48.23 4.08
N GLY A 1143 -10.07 47.25 4.32
CA GLY A 1143 -11.33 47.06 3.59
C GLY A 1143 -11.31 45.88 2.62
N ALA A 1144 -12.45 45.66 1.97
CA ALA A 1144 -12.78 44.47 1.18
C ALA A 1144 -12.01 44.29 -0.14
N LEU A 1145 -10.89 44.99 -0.34
CA LEU A 1145 -9.98 44.77 -1.48
C LEU A 1145 -8.57 44.36 -1.02
N PHE A 1146 -8.34 44.35 0.30
CA PHE A 1146 -7.04 44.17 0.96
C PHE A 1146 -7.16 43.30 2.22
N ASP A 1147 -8.28 42.59 2.41
CA ASP A 1147 -8.56 41.79 3.61
C ASP A 1147 -8.13 40.32 3.46
N ASN A 1148 -7.38 40.00 2.39
CA ASN A 1148 -6.84 38.68 2.06
C ASN A 1148 -7.94 37.63 1.90
N THR A 1149 -9.09 38.01 1.33
CA THR A 1149 -10.16 37.05 1.04
C THR A 1149 -10.94 37.39 -0.21
N SER A 1150 -11.35 36.35 -0.94
CA SER A 1150 -12.27 36.48 -2.08
C SER A 1150 -13.75 36.43 -1.67
N ALA A 1151 -14.02 36.43 -0.36
CA ALA A 1151 -15.37 36.32 0.19
C ALA A 1151 -16.09 37.68 0.31
N THR A 1152 -15.34 38.77 0.40
CA THR A 1152 -15.83 40.16 0.44
C THR A 1152 -15.58 40.82 -0.92
N ASP A 1153 -16.27 41.94 -1.19
CA ASP A 1153 -16.06 42.70 -2.42
C ASP A 1153 -16.43 44.18 -2.28
N ALA A 1154 -15.92 45.01 -3.18
CA ALA A 1154 -16.22 46.43 -3.25
C ALA A 1154 -16.45 46.91 -4.70
N ALA A 1155 -17.46 47.77 -4.89
CA ALA A 1155 -17.69 48.49 -6.13
C ALA A 1155 -16.85 49.78 -6.15
N VAL A 1156 -16.03 49.95 -7.19
CA VAL A 1156 -15.02 51.01 -7.29
C VAL A 1156 -14.87 51.50 -8.73
N THR A 1157 -14.50 52.77 -8.91
CA THR A 1157 -14.03 53.31 -10.20
C THR A 1157 -12.52 53.58 -10.17
N THR A 1158 -11.96 53.80 -8.99
CA THR A 1158 -10.52 53.95 -8.77
C THR A 1158 -10.17 53.33 -7.42
N VAL A 1159 -9.07 52.59 -7.37
CA VAL A 1159 -8.54 51.97 -6.16
C VAL A 1159 -7.17 52.59 -5.88
N ASP A 1160 -7.02 53.25 -4.74
CA ASP A 1160 -5.71 53.64 -4.24
C ASP A 1160 -5.02 52.40 -3.67
N LEU A 1161 -3.78 52.15 -4.07
CA LEU A 1161 -3.01 50.97 -3.68
C LEU A 1161 -1.87 51.42 -2.74
N PRO A 1162 -2.13 51.45 -1.42
CA PRO A 1162 -1.15 51.93 -0.44
C PRO A 1162 0.03 50.96 -0.36
N VAL A 1163 1.24 51.46 -0.61
CA VAL A 1163 2.48 50.71 -0.50
C VAL A 1163 3.40 51.34 0.55
N GLU A 1164 4.20 50.50 1.22
CA GLU A 1164 5.18 50.99 2.18
C GLU A 1164 6.45 51.50 1.48
N GLY A 1165 6.58 52.83 1.40
CA GLY A 1165 7.78 53.45 0.84
C GLY A 1165 7.88 53.33 -0.68
N ARG A 1166 9.11 53.33 -1.21
CA ARG A 1166 9.35 53.27 -2.66
C ARG A 1166 9.40 51.81 -3.12
N THR A 1167 8.34 51.37 -3.78
CA THR A 1167 8.16 49.98 -4.21
C THR A 1167 8.26 49.86 -5.72
N LYS A 1168 8.66 48.69 -6.24
CA LYS A 1168 8.68 48.38 -7.66
C LYS A 1168 7.79 47.17 -7.94
N ALA A 1169 6.49 47.40 -8.12
CA ALA A 1169 5.57 46.36 -8.56
C ALA A 1169 5.90 45.89 -9.99
N VAL A 1170 5.97 44.56 -10.18
CA VAL A 1170 6.26 43.90 -11.47
C VAL A 1170 5.10 43.08 -12.00
N GLN A 1171 4.20 42.64 -11.11
CA GLN A 1171 2.91 42.03 -11.45
C GLN A 1171 1.83 42.58 -10.51
N TYR A 1172 0.57 42.41 -10.89
CA TYR A 1172 -0.58 42.66 -10.03
C TYR A 1172 -1.64 41.59 -10.28
N THR A 1173 -2.46 41.31 -9.27
CA THR A 1173 -3.61 40.41 -9.39
C THR A 1173 -4.90 41.20 -9.25
N LEU A 1174 -5.95 40.73 -9.93
CA LEU A 1174 -7.32 41.19 -9.72
C LEU A 1174 -8.18 39.96 -9.48
N THR A 1175 -9.01 39.99 -8.44
CA THR A 1175 -9.96 38.93 -8.14
C THR A 1175 -11.38 39.41 -8.40
N SER A 1176 -12.14 38.70 -9.24
CA SER A 1176 -13.55 39.01 -9.47
C SER A 1176 -14.39 38.75 -8.21
N SER A 1177 -15.53 39.40 -8.05
CA SER A 1177 -16.48 39.05 -6.99
C SER A 1177 -17.21 37.72 -7.26
N ALA A 1178 -18.20 37.40 -6.42
CA ALA A 1178 -19.11 36.27 -6.64
C ALA A 1178 -20.01 36.44 -7.89
N ASP A 1179 -19.99 37.60 -8.54
CA ASP A 1179 -20.65 37.87 -9.81
C ASP A 1179 -19.62 38.40 -10.82
N ARG A 1180 -18.97 37.50 -11.54
CA ARG A 1180 -17.88 37.85 -12.49
C ARG A 1180 -18.32 38.83 -13.57
N ALA A 1181 -19.62 38.97 -13.85
CA ALA A 1181 -20.13 39.92 -14.84
C ALA A 1181 -19.96 41.39 -14.40
N LYS A 1182 -19.72 41.64 -13.11
CA LYS A 1182 -19.41 42.97 -12.56
C LYS A 1182 -17.92 43.28 -12.51
N ALA A 1183 -17.06 42.33 -12.88
CA ALA A 1183 -15.62 42.53 -12.90
C ALA A 1183 -15.21 43.53 -14.01
N PRO A 1184 -14.12 44.28 -13.85
CA PRO A 1184 -13.70 45.26 -14.84
C PRO A 1184 -13.26 44.61 -16.15
N THR A 1185 -13.58 45.26 -17.27
CA THR A 1185 -13.17 44.83 -18.62
C THR A 1185 -12.01 45.66 -19.18
N GLY A 1186 -11.63 46.75 -18.51
CA GLY A 1186 -10.51 47.61 -18.87
C GLY A 1186 -10.09 48.52 -17.71
N TRP A 1187 -8.79 48.80 -17.62
CA TRP A 1187 -8.20 49.59 -16.54
C TRP A 1187 -6.80 50.10 -16.88
N THR A 1188 -6.32 51.07 -16.10
CA THR A 1188 -4.96 51.61 -16.16
C THR A 1188 -4.32 51.55 -14.78
N LEU A 1189 -3.19 50.84 -14.65
CA LEU A 1189 -2.35 50.88 -13.46
C LEU A 1189 -1.39 52.07 -13.57
N GLN A 1190 -1.37 52.92 -12.53
CA GLN A 1190 -0.53 54.11 -12.50
C GLN A 1190 0.35 54.17 -11.25
N GLY A 1191 1.55 54.71 -11.40
CA GLY A 1191 2.48 54.99 -10.30
C GLY A 1191 2.79 56.48 -10.18
N SER A 1192 2.98 56.96 -8.95
CA SER A 1192 3.38 58.33 -8.66
C SER A 1192 4.43 58.39 -7.56
N SER A 1193 5.36 59.34 -7.67
CA SER A 1193 6.36 59.62 -6.61
C SER A 1193 5.90 60.71 -5.64
N ASP A 1194 4.91 61.52 -6.03
CA ASP A 1194 4.47 62.71 -5.27
C ASP A 1194 2.94 62.76 -5.04
N GLY A 1195 2.18 61.84 -5.65
CA GLY A 1195 0.71 61.78 -5.58
C GLY A 1195 -0.04 62.73 -6.52
N THR A 1196 0.68 63.56 -7.27
CA THR A 1196 0.11 64.55 -8.20
C THR A 1196 0.42 64.22 -9.65
N HIS A 1197 1.63 63.75 -9.95
CA HIS A 1197 2.05 63.32 -11.30
C HIS A 1197 1.97 61.79 -11.40
N TRP A 1198 1.05 61.30 -12.24
CA TRP A 1198 0.80 59.88 -12.43
C TRP A 1198 1.38 59.40 -13.75
N THR A 1199 2.20 58.35 -13.69
CA THR A 1199 2.75 57.64 -14.86
C THR A 1199 1.95 56.37 -15.08
N THR A 1200 1.46 56.15 -16.30
CA THR A 1200 0.87 54.85 -16.68
C THR A 1200 1.95 53.78 -16.74
N LEU A 1201 1.79 52.73 -15.95
CA LEU A 1201 2.71 51.59 -15.86
C LEU A 1201 2.18 50.40 -16.68
N ASP A 1202 0.87 50.23 -16.71
CA ASP A 1202 0.19 49.25 -17.53
C ASP A 1202 -1.23 49.72 -17.90
N LYS A 1203 -1.75 49.24 -19.03
CA LYS A 1203 -3.11 49.50 -19.49
C LYS A 1203 -3.70 48.26 -20.15
N ARG A 1204 -4.91 47.88 -19.72
CA ARG A 1204 -5.65 46.72 -20.20
C ARG A 1204 -7.02 47.12 -20.71
N SER A 1205 -7.53 46.35 -21.67
CA SER A 1205 -8.84 46.56 -22.29
C SER A 1205 -9.33 45.27 -22.93
N GLY A 1206 -10.63 45.01 -22.88
CA GLY A 1206 -11.22 43.78 -23.42
C GLY A 1206 -10.91 42.53 -22.60
N GLU A 1207 -10.57 42.70 -21.33
CA GLU A 1207 -10.34 41.60 -20.39
C GLU A 1207 -11.67 41.02 -19.88
N SER A 1208 -11.65 39.75 -19.47
CA SER A 1208 -12.81 39.08 -18.87
C SER A 1208 -12.39 38.07 -17.82
N PHE A 1209 -13.31 37.72 -16.93
CA PHE A 1209 -13.12 36.68 -15.92
C PHE A 1209 -13.97 35.47 -16.30
N THR A 1210 -13.33 34.31 -16.40
CA THR A 1210 -13.98 33.08 -16.86
C THR A 1210 -14.80 32.45 -15.75
N TRP A 1211 -14.45 32.65 -14.47
CA TRP A 1211 -15.18 32.09 -13.32
C TRP A 1211 -15.43 33.15 -12.25
N ASP A 1212 -16.44 32.92 -11.41
CA ASP A 1212 -16.68 33.76 -10.22
C ASP A 1212 -15.56 33.55 -9.22
N ARG A 1213 -15.23 34.60 -8.45
CA ARG A 1213 -14.10 34.58 -7.50
C ARG A 1213 -12.78 34.09 -8.10
N GLN A 1214 -12.54 34.41 -9.37
CA GLN A 1214 -11.30 34.07 -10.04
C GLN A 1214 -10.25 35.14 -9.81
N THR A 1215 -9.09 34.75 -9.31
CA THR A 1215 -7.88 35.58 -9.30
C THR A 1215 -7.15 35.48 -10.64
N ARG A 1216 -6.91 36.61 -11.31
CA ARG A 1216 -6.10 36.69 -12.55
C ARG A 1216 -4.87 37.56 -12.32
N ALA A 1217 -3.72 37.11 -12.84
CA ALA A 1217 -2.45 37.81 -12.75
C ALA A 1217 -2.09 38.53 -14.05
N PHE A 1218 -1.49 39.72 -13.93
CA PHE A 1218 -1.10 40.57 -15.04
C PHE A 1218 0.31 41.12 -14.84
N SER A 1219 1.09 41.20 -15.93
CA SER A 1219 2.43 41.79 -15.88
C SER A 1219 2.39 43.30 -16.03
N VAL A 1220 3.17 44.02 -15.22
CA VAL A 1220 3.33 45.46 -15.37
C VAL A 1220 4.20 45.73 -16.60
N ALA A 1221 3.65 46.37 -17.63
CA ALA A 1221 4.35 46.57 -18.90
C ALA A 1221 5.60 47.46 -18.78
N ALA A 1222 5.56 48.48 -17.94
CA ALA A 1222 6.66 49.40 -17.66
C ALA A 1222 6.87 49.56 -16.14
N PRO A 1223 7.47 48.57 -15.46
CA PRO A 1223 7.62 48.59 -14.01
C PRO A 1223 8.63 49.66 -13.58
N GLY A 1224 8.28 50.45 -12.57
CA GLY A 1224 9.13 51.51 -12.01
C GLY A 1224 8.96 51.62 -10.50
N GLY A 1225 9.90 52.33 -9.85
CA GLY A 1225 9.90 52.51 -8.39
C GLY A 1225 9.10 53.74 -7.96
N TYR A 1226 7.93 53.55 -7.36
CA TYR A 1226 6.98 54.59 -6.96
C TYR A 1226 6.56 54.47 -5.49
N THR A 1227 6.10 55.58 -4.90
CA THR A 1227 5.63 55.62 -3.50
C THR A 1227 4.11 55.57 -3.38
N ARG A 1228 3.40 55.71 -4.51
CA ARG A 1228 1.95 55.61 -4.59
C ARG A 1228 1.56 54.90 -5.86
N TYR A 1229 0.58 54.01 -5.76
CA TYR A 1229 -0.01 53.30 -6.88
C TYR A 1229 -1.53 53.53 -6.86
N ARG A 1230 -2.14 53.50 -8.04
CA ARG A 1230 -3.60 53.43 -8.16
C ARG A 1230 -4.01 52.64 -9.39
N LEU A 1231 -5.16 51.96 -9.28
CA LEU A 1231 -5.83 51.28 -10.37
C LEU A 1231 -7.06 52.09 -10.79
N VAL A 1232 -7.06 52.61 -12.01
CA VAL A 1232 -8.19 53.39 -12.56
C VAL A 1232 -8.97 52.49 -13.52
N LEU A 1233 -10.22 52.18 -13.18
CA LEU A 1233 -11.10 51.34 -13.99
C LEU A 1233 -11.82 52.19 -15.04
N ASP A 1234 -12.11 51.61 -16.21
CA ASP A 1234 -12.79 52.34 -17.28
C ASP A 1234 -14.26 52.68 -16.94
N ALA A 1235 -14.86 51.95 -15.99
CA ALA A 1235 -16.18 52.18 -15.41
C ALA A 1235 -16.23 51.67 -13.95
N GLU A 1236 -17.30 51.99 -13.21
CA GLU A 1236 -17.53 51.37 -11.91
C GLU A 1236 -17.64 49.85 -12.08
N SER A 1237 -16.89 49.09 -11.30
CA SER A 1237 -16.84 47.63 -11.34
C SER A 1237 -16.58 47.06 -9.95
N THR A 1238 -16.87 45.78 -9.76
CA THR A 1238 -16.71 45.09 -8.48
C THR A 1238 -15.50 44.17 -8.50
N LEU A 1239 -14.65 44.31 -7.50
CA LEU A 1239 -13.49 43.42 -7.25
C LEU A 1239 -13.57 42.89 -5.83
N ALA A 1240 -13.04 41.69 -5.63
CA ALA A 1240 -12.92 41.05 -4.32
C ALA A 1240 -11.54 41.28 -3.67
N GLU A 1241 -10.47 41.36 -4.48
CA GLU A 1241 -9.11 41.60 -3.96
C GLU A 1241 -8.25 42.22 -5.06
N VAL A 1242 -7.28 43.06 -4.68
CA VAL A 1242 -6.24 43.63 -5.57
C VAL A 1242 -4.87 43.58 -4.90
N GLU A 1243 -3.93 42.84 -5.49
CA GLU A 1243 -2.54 42.76 -4.98
C GLU A 1243 -1.56 43.44 -5.94
N LEU A 1244 -0.49 44.02 -5.40
CA LEU A 1244 0.69 44.43 -6.17
C LEU A 1244 1.89 43.58 -5.75
N LEU A 1245 2.43 42.81 -6.70
CA LEU A 1245 3.55 41.91 -6.45
C LEU A 1245 4.88 42.60 -6.80
N GLY A 1246 5.74 42.79 -5.79
CA GLY A 1246 6.96 43.61 -5.86
C GLY A 1246 8.20 42.98 -5.25
#